data_AF-A0A8H7B973-F1
#
_entry.id   AF-A0A8H7B973-F1
#
_cell.length_a   1.000
_cell.length_b   1.000
_cell.length_c   1.000
_cell.angle_alpha   90.00
_cell.angle_beta   90.00
_cell.angle_gamma   90.00
#
_symmetry.space_group_name_H-M   'P 1'
#
loop_
_entity.id
_entity.type
_entity.pdbx_description
1 polymer ?
#
loop_
_entity_poly.entity_id
_entity_poly.type
_entity_poly.pdbx_seq_one_letter_code
_entity_poly.pdbx_strand_id
1 'polypeptide(L)'
;MRSYIHNVKTVIAVVGLAHSFFVAAVPNDSMIYSFSELTASSVLAWTSCYENFTCALLEVPLDYAVPSLGTLNVAIIKKPGPTHDAQEVLVNPGGPGGSSVAMVLSDHAAIEAKIGTNYSLVGIDPRGVNNSEPTSDCFVGYPFQTRNAFLSDALGLADVTSEAVLKRQHQSALAYGKWCTGMYSVNGTARYANTVATAQDMLRYIELRAQDRGQPSQDARLWYYGISYGSILGATYASLYPSRIGRMIIDGVLDLEDYYDGGWEAAIDDTDKAVSYFFKYCFEAGPALCLFHQNATSWQQLEKRYHSLLSDLMSSPIGLGDPTSNTSILFAQTQGVLLSPYVLTWTDIVSQMFASVYLISPIYVYVMDLVLVALQTQDVESLAAITEKSQISTFRPQYDDRMARTLVSCVDTDGRSDKYSDFGEYKKFVNYMYNRSNSGGLSVAAINGPICSRLDVRPPVSQKFDGIPRVNGTSAPILFVSSIADPITPLSSAKKMHGLFPGSGLLTFNNSGFLQLGQLDADWQLQHTAHFQNVTCVSDPSPNMADTLSLDEMPTLTLLYKLKKIEPRDDHDTSKLEASDALNNKISVIRQDITTLAVDAIVNAANTSLLGGGGVDGAIHRAAGRGLLDECKTLDGCETGSAKVTDGYELPSNKVIHAVGPIYWKEGAARSAELLSGCYRASLDLAVANGCRSIAFAALSTGVYGYPSGEASLVALETVRKFLDDEAKADKLDRVIFCNFLQKDEDAYFKNIPNFFPPIASDSKTQEEQSTEPSELASQLPDAPTAEPQDTEDVQQPSSKKQKTSDTDDDFVVVEKEHVHDDKSKPEL
;
A
#
# COMPACT_ATOMS: atom_id res chain seq x y z
N MET A 1 10.19 -34.94 12.57
CA MET A 1 10.75 -33.92 13.51
C MET A 1 12.23 -34.12 13.84
N ARG A 2 12.69 -35.21 14.47
CA ARG A 2 14.14 -35.37 14.80
C ARG A 2 15.09 -35.57 13.60
N SER A 3 14.61 -36.10 12.48
CA SER A 3 15.43 -36.24 11.26
C SER A 3 15.57 -34.94 10.45
N TYR A 4 14.83 -33.87 10.81
CA TYR A 4 14.82 -32.59 10.09
C TYR A 4 15.73 -31.53 10.76
N ILE A 5 16.02 -31.68 12.05
CA ILE A 5 17.00 -30.87 12.81
C ILE A 5 18.42 -31.05 12.23
N HIS A 6 18.68 -32.12 11.49
CA HIS A 6 19.96 -32.32 10.80
C HIS A 6 20.10 -31.46 9.54
N ASN A 7 19.00 -31.09 8.87
CA ASN A 7 19.02 -30.29 7.64
C ASN A 7 19.18 -28.77 7.89
N VAL A 8 18.81 -28.28 9.09
CA VAL A 8 19.10 -26.90 9.51
C VAL A 8 20.62 -26.63 9.52
N LYS A 9 21.44 -27.66 9.80
CA LYS A 9 22.91 -27.55 9.78
C LYS A 9 23.52 -27.52 8.38
N THR A 10 22.84 -28.05 7.37
CA THR A 10 23.35 -28.10 5.99
C THR A 10 22.97 -26.85 5.19
N VAL A 11 21.82 -26.22 5.48
CA VAL A 11 21.39 -24.97 4.84
C VAL A 11 22.25 -23.77 5.28
N ILE A 12 22.72 -23.75 6.53
CA ILE A 12 23.58 -22.68 7.06
C ILE A 12 25.00 -22.70 6.44
N ALA A 13 25.42 -23.82 5.83
CA ALA A 13 26.72 -23.93 5.17
C ALA A 13 26.75 -23.43 3.71
N VAL A 14 25.60 -23.24 3.06
CA VAL A 14 25.54 -22.91 1.62
C VAL A 14 25.45 -21.39 1.35
N VAL A 15 25.11 -20.57 2.35
CA VAL A 15 25.11 -19.09 2.24
C VAL A 15 26.49 -18.47 2.50
N GLY A 16 27.51 -19.27 2.82
CA GLY A 16 28.83 -18.80 3.26
C GLY A 16 29.99 -18.87 2.26
N LEU A 17 29.80 -19.34 1.01
CA LEU A 17 30.91 -19.49 0.07
C LEU A 17 30.47 -19.21 -1.38
N ALA A 18 30.54 -17.95 -1.77
CA ALA A 18 30.78 -17.58 -3.16
C ALA A 18 31.96 -16.63 -3.20
N HIS A 19 32.75 -16.70 -4.28
CA HIS A 19 33.95 -15.95 -4.63
C HIS A 19 35.28 -16.61 -4.24
N SER A 20 35.82 -17.39 -5.18
CA SER A 20 37.22 -17.27 -5.62
C SER A 20 37.45 -18.08 -6.90
N PHE A 21 37.24 -17.47 -8.06
CA PHE A 21 37.93 -17.87 -9.29
C PHE A 21 38.58 -16.64 -9.89
N PHE A 22 39.83 -16.39 -9.51
CA PHE A 22 40.71 -15.47 -10.23
C PHE A 22 41.16 -16.16 -11.51
N VAL A 23 40.66 -15.71 -12.66
CA VAL A 23 41.39 -15.84 -13.92
C VAL A 23 42.23 -14.58 -14.06
N ALA A 24 43.54 -14.74 -14.02
CA ALA A 24 44.48 -13.63 -14.14
C ALA A 24 44.35 -12.99 -15.53
N ALA A 25 43.65 -11.85 -15.61
CA ALA A 25 43.75 -10.93 -16.73
C ALA A 25 44.98 -10.03 -16.55
N VAL A 26 45.67 -9.78 -17.66
CA VAL A 26 46.88 -8.96 -17.72
C VAL A 26 46.55 -7.52 -17.24
N PRO A 27 47.33 -6.91 -16.32
CA PRO A 27 47.00 -5.59 -15.77
C PRO A 27 47.03 -4.53 -16.87
N ASN A 28 45.96 -3.74 -16.97
CA ASN A 28 45.96 -2.48 -17.68
C ASN A 28 46.16 -1.38 -16.63
N ASP A 29 47.28 -0.64 -16.69
CA ASP A 29 47.80 0.27 -15.64
C ASP A 29 46.92 1.53 -15.33
N SER A 30 45.61 1.53 -15.67
CA SER A 30 44.71 2.69 -15.52
C SER A 30 43.30 2.38 -14.99
N MET A 31 43.06 1.18 -14.46
CA MET A 31 41.73 0.77 -13.98
C MET A 31 41.46 1.20 -12.54
N ILE A 32 40.38 1.96 -12.31
CA ILE A 32 39.98 2.44 -10.97
C ILE A 32 38.82 1.63 -10.38
N TYR A 33 38.73 1.60 -9.04
CA TYR A 33 37.70 0.86 -8.29
C TYR A 33 37.02 1.69 -7.20
N SER A 34 37.29 3.01 -7.17
CA SER A 34 36.63 3.96 -6.29
C SER A 34 36.44 5.31 -6.97
N PHE A 35 35.29 5.97 -6.72
CA PHE A 35 35.07 7.34 -7.17
C PHE A 35 36.01 8.35 -6.50
N SER A 36 36.60 8.02 -5.35
CA SER A 36 37.63 8.86 -4.71
C SER A 36 38.93 8.97 -5.52
N GLU A 37 39.15 8.07 -6.49
CA GLU A 37 40.32 8.08 -7.38
C GLU A 37 40.10 8.99 -8.60
N LEU A 38 38.87 9.45 -8.83
CA LEU A 38 38.52 10.32 -9.95
C LEU A 38 38.76 11.79 -9.61
N THR A 39 39.17 12.55 -10.63
CA THR A 39 39.18 14.00 -10.56
C THR A 39 37.86 14.53 -11.12
N ALA A 40 37.18 15.39 -10.36
CA ALA A 40 35.96 16.04 -10.81
C ALA A 40 36.21 16.93 -12.03
N SER A 41 35.22 17.00 -12.92
CA SER A 41 35.31 17.76 -14.17
C SER A 41 33.95 18.34 -14.55
N SER A 42 33.93 19.55 -15.13
CA SER A 42 32.72 20.20 -15.66
C SER A 42 32.24 19.62 -17.01
N VAL A 43 33.03 18.70 -17.58
CA VAL A 43 32.72 17.88 -18.75
C VAL A 43 32.83 16.39 -18.40
N LEU A 44 32.22 15.51 -19.19
CA LEU A 44 32.22 14.07 -18.96
C LEU A 44 33.58 13.43 -19.27
N ALA A 45 34.50 13.50 -18.31
CA ALA A 45 35.80 12.85 -18.35
C ALA A 45 35.66 11.37 -17.98
N TRP A 46 35.43 10.51 -18.97
CA TRP A 46 35.27 9.07 -18.78
C TRP A 46 36.59 8.36 -18.49
N THR A 47 36.61 7.55 -17.44
CA THR A 47 37.72 6.67 -17.06
C THR A 47 37.22 5.23 -16.95
N SER A 48 38.02 4.26 -17.41
CA SER A 48 37.70 2.84 -17.24
C SER A 48 37.67 2.47 -15.75
N CYS A 49 36.60 1.82 -15.31
CA CYS A 49 36.39 1.45 -13.91
C CYS A 49 35.72 0.07 -13.80
N TYR A 50 35.91 -0.61 -12.67
CA TYR A 50 35.25 -1.88 -12.35
C TYR A 50 35.27 -2.89 -13.51
N GLU A 51 36.42 -3.04 -14.17
CA GLU A 51 36.61 -3.88 -15.36
C GLU A 51 35.89 -3.36 -16.61
N ASN A 52 34.59 -3.60 -16.73
CA ASN A 52 33.83 -3.42 -17.98
C ASN A 52 32.97 -2.15 -18.00
N PHE A 53 33.21 -1.21 -17.09
CA PHE A 53 32.44 0.01 -16.97
C PHE A 53 33.30 1.24 -17.24
N THR A 54 32.64 2.36 -17.44
CA THR A 54 33.27 3.67 -17.47
C THR A 54 32.62 4.57 -16.44
N CYS A 55 33.43 5.27 -15.65
CA CYS A 55 32.98 6.14 -14.59
C CYS A 55 33.40 7.59 -14.88
N ALA A 56 32.63 8.53 -14.37
CA ALA A 56 32.95 9.95 -14.39
C ALA A 56 32.49 10.59 -13.08
N LEU A 57 33.23 11.60 -12.62
CA LEU A 57 32.83 12.45 -11.51
C LEU A 57 32.51 13.83 -12.08
N LEU A 58 31.22 14.13 -12.24
CA LEU A 58 30.74 15.33 -12.91
C LEU A 58 30.56 16.46 -11.90
N GLU A 59 31.24 17.58 -12.15
CA GLU A 59 31.05 18.82 -11.41
C GLU A 59 29.77 19.52 -11.92
N VAL A 60 28.82 19.75 -11.02
CA VAL A 60 27.54 20.43 -11.30
C VAL A 60 27.34 21.62 -10.36
N PRO A 61 26.65 22.70 -10.79
CA PRO A 61 26.32 23.81 -9.90
C PRO A 61 25.46 23.37 -8.71
N LEU A 62 25.69 23.96 -7.53
CA LEU A 62 24.81 23.80 -6.37
C LEU A 62 23.37 24.21 -6.73
N ASP A 63 23.24 25.35 -7.42
CA ASP A 63 21.99 25.85 -7.97
C ASP A 63 22.20 26.31 -9.41
N TYR A 64 21.50 25.68 -10.36
CA TYR A 64 21.56 26.05 -11.78
C TYR A 64 21.01 27.45 -12.06
N ALA A 65 20.14 27.99 -11.19
CA ALA A 65 19.66 29.37 -11.29
C ALA A 65 20.70 30.40 -10.82
N VAL A 66 21.66 29.99 -9.98
CA VAL A 66 22.71 30.86 -9.44
C VAL A 66 24.07 30.14 -9.43
N PRO A 67 24.70 29.91 -10.61
CA PRO A 67 25.92 29.11 -10.71
C PRO A 67 27.11 29.65 -9.92
N SER A 68 27.11 30.95 -9.58
CA SER A 68 28.15 31.58 -8.76
C SER A 68 28.21 31.11 -7.30
N LEU A 69 27.20 30.36 -6.83
CA LEU A 69 27.17 29.82 -5.47
C LEU A 69 28.21 28.72 -5.22
N GLY A 70 28.74 28.12 -6.29
CA GLY A 70 29.69 27.02 -6.24
C GLY A 70 29.12 25.75 -6.84
N THR A 71 29.92 24.69 -6.75
CA THR A 71 29.67 23.39 -7.37
C THR A 71 29.70 22.27 -6.34
N LEU A 72 29.16 21.12 -6.73
CA LEU A 72 29.34 19.84 -6.06
C LEU A 72 29.57 18.75 -7.12
N ASN A 73 29.99 17.58 -6.68
CA ASN A 73 30.29 16.47 -7.56
C ASN A 73 29.21 15.40 -7.53
N VAL A 74 28.78 14.93 -8.71
CA VAL A 74 27.88 13.78 -8.85
C VAL A 74 28.59 12.63 -9.55
N ALA A 75 28.45 11.44 -8.99
CA ALA A 75 29.06 10.23 -9.49
C ALA A 75 28.21 9.57 -10.58
N ILE A 76 28.87 9.22 -11.68
CA ILE A 76 28.24 8.61 -12.85
C ILE A 76 28.98 7.34 -13.21
N ILE A 77 28.24 6.26 -13.42
CA ILE A 77 28.73 5.03 -14.03
C ILE A 77 27.97 4.76 -15.32
N LYS A 78 28.65 4.14 -16.28
CA LYS A 78 28.06 3.64 -17.50
C LYS A 78 28.54 2.23 -17.78
N LYS A 79 27.59 1.32 -18.00
CA LYS A 79 27.81 0.05 -18.68
C LYS A 79 27.68 0.28 -20.19
N PRO A 80 28.75 0.11 -20.98
CA PRO A 80 28.68 0.25 -22.43
C PRO A 80 27.72 -0.77 -23.05
N GLY A 81 26.95 -0.31 -24.05
CA GLY A 81 26.13 -1.17 -24.90
C GLY A 81 26.95 -1.91 -25.97
N PRO A 82 26.28 -2.65 -26.87
CA PRO A 82 26.96 -3.49 -27.87
C PRO A 82 27.69 -2.67 -28.95
N THR A 83 27.31 -1.41 -29.15
CA THR A 83 27.97 -0.47 -30.05
C THR A 83 28.36 0.81 -29.31
N HIS A 84 29.40 1.50 -29.80
CA HIS A 84 29.88 2.75 -29.20
C HIS A 84 28.82 3.87 -29.23
N ASP A 85 27.92 3.84 -30.21
CA ASP A 85 26.84 4.81 -30.40
C ASP A 85 25.49 4.36 -29.80
N ALA A 86 25.47 3.23 -29.07
CA ALA A 86 24.27 2.71 -28.43
C ALA A 86 23.55 3.81 -27.63
N GLN A 87 22.22 3.76 -27.70
CA GLN A 87 21.37 4.69 -26.96
C GLN A 87 21.58 4.47 -25.46
N GLU A 88 21.80 5.55 -24.73
CA GLU A 88 22.01 5.52 -23.27
C GLU A 88 20.65 5.59 -22.58
N VAL A 89 20.40 4.68 -21.63
CA VAL A 89 19.23 4.67 -20.74
C VAL A 89 19.70 4.94 -19.33
N LEU A 90 19.17 6.02 -18.75
CA LEU A 90 19.47 6.43 -17.39
C LEU A 90 18.56 5.67 -16.43
N VAL A 91 19.14 5.01 -15.44
CA VAL A 91 18.41 4.15 -14.50
C VAL A 91 18.44 4.72 -13.09
N ASN A 92 17.37 4.53 -12.33
CA ASN A 92 17.32 4.88 -10.91
C ASN A 92 16.53 3.85 -10.09
N PRO A 93 17.10 3.31 -9.00
CA PRO A 93 16.48 2.24 -8.22
C PRO A 93 15.42 2.74 -7.20
N GLY A 94 15.34 4.04 -6.95
CA GLY A 94 14.47 4.60 -5.92
C GLY A 94 15.13 4.77 -4.54
N GLY A 95 14.37 4.47 -3.49
CA GLY A 95 14.73 4.74 -2.09
C GLY A 95 13.83 5.82 -1.45
N PRO A 96 14.07 7.13 -1.67
CA PRO A 96 15.32 7.76 -2.14
C PRO A 96 16.54 7.32 -1.32
N GLY A 97 17.75 7.49 -1.84
CA GLY A 97 18.96 6.94 -1.22
C GLY A 97 19.47 5.65 -1.86
N GLY A 98 18.74 5.07 -2.82
CA GLY A 98 19.29 3.99 -3.64
C GLY A 98 20.38 4.49 -4.58
N SER A 99 21.57 3.86 -4.54
CA SER A 99 22.68 4.21 -5.44
C SER A 99 22.43 3.66 -6.84
N SER A 100 22.31 4.56 -7.83
CA SER A 100 22.18 4.17 -9.24
C SER A 100 23.49 3.59 -9.77
N VAL A 101 24.62 3.99 -9.18
CA VAL A 101 25.92 3.35 -9.43
C VAL A 101 25.90 1.89 -9.01
N ALA A 102 25.45 1.59 -7.79
CA ALA A 102 25.32 0.21 -7.31
C ALA A 102 24.34 -0.60 -8.17
N MET A 103 23.22 -0.01 -8.56
CA MET A 103 22.23 -0.65 -9.45
C MET A 103 22.86 -1.06 -10.80
N VAL A 104 23.67 -0.21 -11.42
CA VAL A 104 24.34 -0.55 -12.69
C VAL A 104 25.46 -1.57 -12.49
N LEU A 105 26.20 -1.51 -11.37
CA LEU A 105 27.25 -2.49 -11.07
C LEU A 105 26.66 -3.89 -10.86
N SER A 106 25.63 -4.00 -10.03
CA SER A 106 25.13 -5.28 -9.52
C SER A 106 23.92 -5.82 -10.27
N ASP A 107 23.04 -4.96 -10.77
CA ASP A 107 21.72 -5.36 -11.29
C ASP A 107 21.55 -5.14 -12.80
N HIS A 108 22.62 -4.78 -13.53
CA HIS A 108 22.53 -4.48 -14.97
C HIS A 108 21.91 -5.61 -15.79
N ALA A 109 22.22 -6.87 -15.50
CA ALA A 109 21.67 -8.01 -16.24
C ALA A 109 20.14 -8.12 -16.07
N ALA A 110 19.63 -7.83 -14.87
CA ALA A 110 18.21 -7.81 -14.59
C ALA A 110 17.51 -6.66 -15.33
N ILE A 111 18.15 -5.50 -15.42
CA ILE A 111 17.65 -4.36 -16.20
C ILE A 111 17.62 -4.69 -17.69
N GLU A 112 18.70 -5.27 -18.22
CA GLU A 112 18.80 -5.69 -19.63
C GLU A 112 17.75 -6.75 -19.99
N ALA A 113 17.38 -7.63 -19.07
CA ALA A 113 16.27 -8.58 -19.27
C ALA A 113 14.92 -7.87 -19.47
N LYS A 114 14.71 -6.69 -18.87
CA LYS A 114 13.48 -5.89 -18.98
C LYS A 114 13.46 -5.00 -20.22
N ILE A 115 14.55 -4.25 -20.47
CA ILE A 115 14.58 -3.24 -21.52
C ILE A 115 15.36 -3.65 -22.77
N GLY A 116 16.04 -4.79 -22.74
CA GLY A 116 16.90 -5.31 -23.82
C GLY A 116 18.37 -4.92 -23.68
N THR A 117 19.23 -5.67 -24.38
CA THR A 117 20.71 -5.51 -24.35
C THR A 117 21.26 -4.53 -25.38
N ASN A 118 20.41 -3.84 -26.15
CA ASN A 118 20.84 -2.92 -27.21
C ASN A 118 21.25 -1.53 -26.69
N TYR A 119 21.16 -1.30 -25.38
CA TYR A 119 21.33 -0.01 -24.74
C TYR A 119 22.62 0.04 -23.92
N SER A 120 23.18 1.24 -23.77
CA SER A 120 24.12 1.50 -22.67
C SER A 120 23.31 1.85 -21.43
N LEU A 121 23.66 1.30 -20.27
CA LEU A 121 23.02 1.65 -19.00
C LEU A 121 23.85 2.71 -18.29
N VAL A 122 23.19 3.75 -17.78
CA VAL A 122 23.82 4.87 -17.08
C VAL A 122 23.19 5.03 -15.71
N GLY A 123 24.01 5.00 -14.66
CA GLY A 123 23.60 5.30 -13.30
C GLY A 123 24.21 6.62 -12.87
N ILE A 124 23.38 7.56 -12.42
CA ILE A 124 23.82 8.78 -11.75
C ILE A 124 23.37 8.66 -10.30
N ASP A 125 24.32 8.60 -9.36
CA ASP A 125 23.97 8.70 -7.95
C ASP A 125 23.37 10.10 -7.69
N PRO A 126 22.12 10.22 -7.22
CA PRO A 126 21.54 11.53 -6.93
C PRO A 126 22.37 12.31 -5.92
N ARG A 127 22.18 13.63 -5.87
CA ARG A 127 22.80 14.46 -4.82
C ARG A 127 22.41 13.94 -3.44
N GLY A 128 23.37 13.79 -2.52
CA GLY A 128 23.11 13.19 -1.21
C GLY A 128 23.22 11.65 -1.15
N VAL A 129 23.50 10.99 -2.28
CA VAL A 129 23.48 9.53 -2.39
C VAL A 129 24.88 9.00 -2.65
N ASN A 130 25.34 8.12 -1.76
CA ASN A 130 26.54 7.30 -1.87
C ASN A 130 27.79 8.07 -2.35
N ASN A 131 28.11 7.98 -3.65
CA ASN A 131 29.32 8.55 -4.23
C ASN A 131 29.17 10.04 -4.63
N SER A 132 27.97 10.61 -4.51
CA SER A 132 27.66 11.99 -4.87
C SER A 132 27.59 12.90 -3.64
N GLU A 133 28.05 14.14 -3.82
CA GLU A 133 27.93 15.19 -2.82
C GLU A 133 26.52 15.83 -2.81
N PRO A 134 26.13 16.50 -1.72
CA PRO A 134 26.80 16.56 -0.41
C PRO A 134 26.68 15.23 0.33
N THR A 135 27.50 14.98 1.36
CA THR A 135 27.32 13.79 2.20
C THR A 135 26.01 13.85 2.97
N SER A 136 25.29 12.72 3.03
CA SER A 136 24.12 12.54 3.88
C SER A 136 24.46 12.08 5.30
N ASP A 137 25.73 11.76 5.59
CA ASP A 137 26.16 11.29 6.91
C ASP A 137 26.14 12.41 7.96
N CYS A 138 25.06 12.51 8.74
CA CYS A 138 24.98 13.33 9.95
C CYS A 138 25.59 12.67 11.21
N PHE A 139 26.31 11.56 11.11
CA PHE A 139 27.05 10.95 12.24
C PHE A 139 28.54 10.82 11.92
N VAL A 140 29.10 11.88 11.30
CA VAL A 140 30.50 11.93 10.89
C VAL A 140 31.44 11.53 12.04
N GLY A 141 32.28 10.54 11.80
CA GLY A 141 33.28 10.04 12.77
C GLY A 141 32.78 8.99 13.76
N TYR A 142 31.49 8.64 13.76
CA TYR A 142 30.96 7.60 14.64
C TYR A 142 31.20 6.19 14.05
N PRO A 143 31.44 5.16 14.88
CA PRO A 143 31.47 3.77 14.41
C PRO A 143 30.12 3.37 13.79
N PHE A 144 30.17 2.60 12.71
CA PHE A 144 28.97 2.17 12.00
C PHE A 144 27.99 1.39 12.89
N GLN A 145 28.49 0.52 13.75
CA GLN A 145 27.67 -0.30 14.65
C GLN A 145 26.88 0.57 15.64
N THR A 146 27.50 1.65 16.14
CA THR A 146 26.84 2.60 17.05
C THR A 146 25.74 3.38 16.33
N ARG A 147 25.99 3.79 15.09
CA ARG A 147 25.01 4.47 14.24
C ARG A 147 23.82 3.56 13.96
N ASN A 148 24.06 2.32 13.58
CA ASN A 148 23.02 1.32 13.36
C ASN A 148 22.15 1.09 14.57
N ALA A 149 22.76 0.90 15.75
CA ALA A 149 22.02 0.69 16.98
C ALA A 149 21.12 1.90 17.29
N PHE A 150 21.64 3.13 17.12
CA PHE A 150 20.84 4.34 17.28
C PHE A 150 19.70 4.43 16.26
N LEU A 151 19.98 4.26 14.96
CA LEU A 151 18.97 4.38 13.91
C LEU A 151 17.87 3.32 14.06
N SER A 152 18.23 2.11 14.52
CA SER A 152 17.25 1.05 14.77
C SER A 152 16.29 1.38 15.91
N ASP A 153 16.76 2.07 16.97
CA ASP A 153 15.93 2.51 18.10
C ASP A 153 15.15 3.80 17.76
N ALA A 154 15.83 4.81 17.22
CA ALA A 154 15.27 6.13 16.95
C ALA A 154 14.26 6.13 15.80
N LEU A 155 14.44 5.25 14.80
CA LEU A 155 13.56 5.09 13.64
C LEU A 155 12.72 3.81 13.73
N GLY A 156 12.51 3.29 14.95
CA GLY A 156 11.63 2.15 15.21
C GLY A 156 10.15 2.47 14.95
N LEU A 157 9.35 1.42 14.76
CA LEU A 157 7.90 1.54 14.62
C LEU A 157 7.28 2.20 15.85
N ALA A 158 6.30 3.07 15.61
CA ALA A 158 5.60 3.73 16.70
C ALA A 158 4.71 2.74 17.47
N ASP A 159 4.73 2.81 18.80
CA ASP A 159 3.83 2.03 19.65
C ASP A 159 2.59 2.86 19.97
N VAL A 160 1.50 2.58 19.27
CA VAL A 160 0.21 3.27 19.43
C VAL A 160 -0.57 2.83 20.68
N THR A 161 -0.12 1.78 21.37
CA THR A 161 -0.82 1.22 22.53
C THR A 161 -0.51 1.98 23.83
N SER A 162 0.57 2.76 23.86
CA SER A 162 1.01 3.52 25.04
C SER A 162 1.39 4.94 24.69
N GLU A 163 0.61 5.91 25.20
CA GLU A 163 0.91 7.33 24.98
C GLU A 163 2.28 7.74 25.53
N ALA A 164 2.75 7.13 26.63
CA ALA A 164 4.05 7.43 27.20
C ALA A 164 5.19 6.98 26.27
N VAL A 165 5.08 5.79 25.67
CA VAL A 165 6.05 5.28 24.69
C VAL A 165 6.02 6.13 23.43
N LEU A 166 4.82 6.45 22.94
CA LEU A 166 4.62 7.30 21.77
C LEU A 166 5.23 8.71 21.95
N LYS A 167 5.12 9.31 23.14
CA LYS A 167 5.79 10.58 23.49
C LYS A 167 7.31 10.45 23.46
N ARG A 168 7.87 9.34 23.96
CA ARG A 168 9.32 9.09 23.91
C ARG A 168 9.80 9.00 22.46
N GLN A 169 9.10 8.24 21.62
CA GLN A 169 9.43 8.08 20.20
C GLN A 169 9.34 9.40 19.44
N HIS A 170 8.30 10.21 19.71
CA HIS A 170 8.19 11.56 19.19
C HIS A 170 9.43 12.40 19.52
N GLN A 171 9.84 12.44 20.79
CA GLN A 171 11.04 13.18 21.19
C GLN A 171 12.34 12.63 20.56
N SER A 172 12.45 11.32 20.33
CA SER A 172 13.57 10.72 19.60
C SER A 172 13.63 11.22 18.15
N ALA A 173 12.49 11.28 17.45
CA ALA A 173 12.43 11.81 16.08
C ALA A 173 12.84 13.30 16.03
N LEU A 174 12.34 14.12 16.96
CA LEU A 174 12.73 15.54 17.06
C LEU A 174 14.21 15.73 17.38
N ALA A 175 14.76 14.89 18.26
CA ALA A 175 16.18 14.92 18.60
C ALA A 175 17.05 14.55 17.40
N TYR A 176 16.63 13.55 16.62
CA TYR A 176 17.31 13.14 15.40
C TYR A 176 17.30 14.25 14.33
N GLY A 177 16.13 14.84 14.05
CA GLY A 177 16.01 15.96 13.11
C GLY A 177 16.88 17.14 13.52
N LYS A 178 16.86 17.53 14.80
CA LYS A 178 17.70 18.60 15.34
C LYS A 178 19.19 18.29 15.22
N TRP A 179 19.59 17.05 15.50
CA TRP A 179 20.98 16.60 15.38
C TRP A 179 21.46 16.72 13.94
N CYS A 180 20.73 16.16 12.98
CA CYS A 180 21.12 16.20 11.57
C CYS A 180 21.07 17.62 11.00
N THR A 181 20.13 18.48 11.44
CA THR A 181 20.14 19.91 11.12
C THR A 181 21.46 20.58 11.52
N GLY A 182 21.94 20.33 12.73
CA GLY A 182 23.20 20.90 13.21
C GLY A 182 24.39 20.46 12.33
N MET A 183 24.43 19.19 11.97
CA MET A 183 25.49 18.62 11.13
C MET A 183 25.45 19.13 9.69
N TYR A 184 24.26 19.19 9.09
CA TYR A 184 24.08 19.67 7.72
C TYR A 184 24.31 21.18 7.58
N SER A 185 24.11 21.95 8.64
CA SER A 185 24.34 23.40 8.66
C SER A 185 25.83 23.79 8.63
N VAL A 186 26.75 22.86 8.92
CA VAL A 186 28.20 23.15 8.93
C VAL A 186 28.70 23.61 7.56
N ASN A 187 28.32 22.88 6.50
CA ASN A 187 28.69 23.22 5.12
C ASN A 187 27.53 23.87 4.35
N GLY A 188 26.28 23.71 4.82
CA GLY A 188 25.09 24.30 4.21
C GLY A 188 24.69 23.74 2.84
N THR A 189 25.47 22.81 2.28
CA THR A 189 25.24 22.21 0.95
C THR A 189 24.16 21.13 0.95
N ALA A 190 23.85 20.54 2.10
CA ALA A 190 22.81 19.51 2.26
C ALA A 190 21.45 19.90 1.66
N ARG A 191 21.12 21.20 1.66
CA ARG A 191 19.86 21.71 1.09
C ARG A 191 19.72 21.55 -0.43
N TYR A 192 20.80 21.25 -1.12
CA TYR A 192 20.79 21.00 -2.57
C TYR A 192 20.66 19.50 -2.90
N ALA A 193 20.52 18.63 -1.89
CA ALA A 193 20.19 17.21 -2.06
C ALA A 193 18.67 17.03 -2.15
N ASN A 194 18.10 17.33 -3.31
CA ASN A 194 16.66 17.21 -3.57
C ASN A 194 16.39 16.70 -5.00
N THR A 195 15.14 16.30 -5.24
CA THR A 195 14.70 15.71 -6.51
C THR A 195 14.85 16.69 -7.67
N VAL A 196 14.51 17.98 -7.49
CA VAL A 196 14.57 18.99 -8.57
C VAL A 196 16.00 19.21 -9.04
N ALA A 197 16.94 19.34 -8.09
CA ALA A 197 18.36 19.48 -8.39
C ALA A 197 18.90 18.24 -9.12
N THR A 198 18.47 17.05 -8.71
CA THR A 198 18.83 15.80 -9.39
C THR A 198 18.27 15.74 -10.83
N ALA A 199 17.03 16.19 -11.05
CA ALA A 199 16.44 16.28 -12.39
C ALA A 199 17.20 17.28 -13.30
N GLN A 200 17.72 18.37 -12.73
CA GLN A 200 18.60 19.31 -13.43
C GLN A 200 19.94 18.66 -13.80
N ASP A 201 20.51 17.82 -12.93
CA ASP A 201 21.73 17.06 -13.25
C ASP A 201 21.51 16.05 -14.37
N MET A 202 20.34 15.39 -14.41
CA MET A 202 19.95 14.51 -15.52
C MET A 202 19.84 15.30 -16.84
N LEU A 203 19.30 16.52 -16.80
CA LEU A 203 19.25 17.40 -17.97
C LEU A 203 20.67 17.79 -18.42
N ARG A 204 21.52 18.20 -17.48
CA ARG A 204 22.91 18.57 -17.75
C ARG A 204 23.69 17.41 -18.37
N TYR A 205 23.46 16.20 -17.88
CA TYR A 205 24.07 14.98 -18.42
C TYR A 205 23.73 14.78 -19.90
N ILE A 206 22.44 14.80 -20.27
CA ILE A 206 22.05 14.56 -21.67
C ILE A 206 22.55 15.65 -22.61
N GLU A 207 22.67 16.89 -22.13
CA GLU A 207 23.20 18.02 -22.89
C GLU A 207 24.71 17.88 -23.16
N LEU A 208 25.47 17.42 -22.15
CA LEU A 208 26.89 17.09 -22.30
C LEU A 208 27.10 15.89 -23.24
N ARG A 209 26.27 14.84 -23.13
CA ARG A 209 26.34 13.69 -24.05
C ARG A 209 26.04 14.08 -25.49
N ALA A 210 25.07 14.97 -25.72
CA ALA A 210 24.84 15.51 -27.06
C ALA A 210 26.06 16.26 -27.59
N GLN A 211 26.70 17.09 -26.76
CA GLN A 211 27.94 17.81 -27.13
C GLN A 211 29.07 16.85 -27.48
N ASP A 212 29.31 15.82 -26.67
CA ASP A 212 30.31 14.77 -26.94
C ASP A 212 30.07 14.07 -28.29
N ARG A 213 28.81 13.96 -28.71
CA ARG A 213 28.39 13.35 -29.98
C ARG A 213 28.32 14.36 -31.13
N GLY A 214 28.70 15.62 -30.92
CA GLY A 214 28.62 16.69 -31.93
C GLY A 214 27.18 17.10 -32.28
N GLN A 215 26.22 16.85 -31.39
CA GLN A 215 24.80 17.15 -31.56
C GLN A 215 24.40 18.41 -30.76
N PRO A 216 23.34 19.14 -31.17
CA PRO A 216 22.85 20.29 -30.42
C PRO A 216 22.29 19.88 -29.03
N SER A 217 22.79 20.50 -27.96
CA SER A 217 22.34 20.20 -26.59
C SER A 217 20.84 20.38 -26.38
N GLN A 218 20.25 21.41 -26.99
CA GLN A 218 18.82 21.73 -26.89
C GLN A 218 17.90 20.63 -27.44
N ASP A 219 18.41 19.79 -28.35
CA ASP A 219 17.65 18.71 -28.96
C ASP A 219 17.79 17.40 -28.16
N ALA A 220 18.72 17.33 -27.20
CA ALA A 220 18.98 16.13 -26.42
C ALA A 220 17.73 15.68 -25.66
N ARG A 221 17.44 14.38 -25.70
CA ARG A 221 16.28 13.76 -25.08
C ARG A 221 16.70 12.68 -24.09
N LEU A 222 16.05 12.66 -22.94
CA LEU A 222 16.26 11.66 -21.90
C LEU A 222 15.61 10.32 -22.27
N TRP A 223 16.36 9.23 -22.11
CA TRP A 223 15.82 7.89 -22.02
C TRP A 223 15.98 7.41 -20.58
N TYR A 224 14.88 7.03 -19.94
CA TYR A 224 14.83 6.83 -18.48
C TYR A 224 14.07 5.56 -18.10
N TYR A 225 14.61 4.84 -17.11
CA TYR A 225 13.91 3.77 -16.39
C TYR A 225 14.06 4.02 -14.88
N GLY A 226 12.98 4.47 -14.25
CA GLY A 226 12.96 4.80 -12.83
C GLY A 226 12.03 3.90 -12.05
N ILE A 227 12.50 3.48 -10.88
CA ILE A 227 11.82 2.52 -10.00
C ILE A 227 11.48 3.17 -8.66
N SER A 228 10.30 2.93 -8.08
CA SER A 228 9.94 3.39 -6.72
C SER A 228 10.11 4.91 -6.59
N TYR A 229 10.98 5.47 -5.73
CA TYR A 229 11.29 6.92 -5.76
C TYR A 229 11.84 7.41 -7.12
N GLY A 230 12.43 6.55 -7.94
CA GLY A 230 12.76 6.86 -9.34
C GLY A 230 11.51 7.25 -10.15
N SER A 231 10.30 6.81 -9.76
CA SER A 231 9.04 7.31 -10.32
C SER A 231 8.83 8.79 -10.04
N ILE A 232 9.13 9.25 -8.82
CA ILE A 232 9.08 10.65 -8.42
C ILE A 232 10.11 11.45 -9.21
N LEU A 233 11.36 10.99 -9.27
CA LEU A 233 12.40 11.66 -10.05
C LEU A 233 12.06 11.76 -11.54
N GLY A 234 11.53 10.69 -12.13
CA GLY A 234 11.08 10.66 -13.52
C GLY A 234 9.90 11.60 -13.79
N ALA A 235 8.87 11.58 -12.93
CA ALA A 235 7.69 12.45 -13.05
C ALA A 235 8.03 13.93 -12.81
N THR A 236 8.93 14.23 -11.86
CA THR A 236 9.45 15.58 -11.66
C THR A 236 10.25 16.05 -12.87
N TYR A 237 11.14 15.23 -13.43
CA TYR A 237 11.85 15.56 -14.67
C TYR A 237 10.87 15.83 -15.82
N ALA A 238 9.87 14.97 -15.99
CA ALA A 238 8.87 15.11 -17.04
C ALA A 238 8.02 16.38 -16.87
N SER A 239 7.77 16.79 -15.62
CA SER A 239 7.06 18.03 -15.30
C SER A 239 7.88 19.29 -15.59
N LEU A 240 9.17 19.26 -15.30
CA LEU A 240 10.08 20.38 -15.52
C LEU A 240 10.51 20.51 -17.00
N TYR A 241 10.69 19.38 -17.67
CA TYR A 241 11.26 19.29 -19.02
C TYR A 241 10.44 18.40 -19.95
N PRO A 242 9.13 18.66 -20.15
CA PRO A 242 8.24 17.79 -20.93
C PRO A 242 8.67 17.64 -22.39
N SER A 243 9.37 18.64 -22.92
CA SER A 243 9.94 18.64 -24.27
C SER A 243 11.33 18.02 -24.34
N ARG A 244 11.84 17.38 -23.29
CA ARG A 244 13.17 16.75 -23.25
C ARG A 244 13.08 15.24 -23.02
N ILE A 245 11.93 14.63 -23.28
CA ILE A 245 11.70 13.18 -23.11
C ILE A 245 11.83 12.45 -24.44
N GLY A 246 12.67 11.42 -24.47
CA GLY A 246 12.87 10.52 -25.61
C GLY A 246 12.10 9.22 -25.42
N ARG A 247 12.37 8.50 -24.33
CA ARG A 247 11.57 7.38 -23.84
C ARG A 247 11.61 7.34 -22.32
N MET A 248 10.51 6.97 -21.68
CA MET A 248 10.46 6.94 -20.23
C MET A 248 9.58 5.79 -19.75
N ILE A 249 10.15 4.97 -18.88
CA ILE A 249 9.46 3.92 -18.15
C ILE A 249 9.54 4.28 -16.66
N ILE A 250 8.39 4.32 -16.01
CA ILE A 250 8.24 4.59 -14.57
C ILE A 250 7.56 3.37 -13.94
N ASP A 251 8.28 2.67 -13.06
CA ASP A 251 7.93 1.34 -12.53
C ASP A 251 7.85 1.36 -11.00
N GLY A 252 6.77 0.83 -10.42
CA GLY A 252 6.47 1.04 -9.00
C GLY A 252 6.20 2.52 -8.74
N VAL A 253 5.00 2.97 -9.06
CA VAL A 253 4.66 4.40 -9.18
C VAL A 253 4.17 4.96 -7.84
N LEU A 254 4.85 5.99 -7.33
CA LEU A 254 4.39 6.78 -6.19
C LEU A 254 3.51 7.94 -6.64
N ASP A 255 2.57 8.35 -5.79
CA ASP A 255 1.82 9.59 -5.94
C ASP A 255 2.75 10.79 -5.72
N LEU A 256 2.91 11.61 -6.76
CA LEU A 256 3.82 12.76 -6.75
C LEU A 256 3.41 13.81 -5.71
N GLU A 257 2.12 14.10 -5.59
CA GLU A 257 1.63 15.11 -4.64
C GLU A 257 1.83 14.64 -3.20
N ASP A 258 1.42 13.41 -2.91
CA ASP A 258 1.57 12.78 -1.57
C ASP A 258 3.04 12.63 -1.16
N TYR A 259 3.93 12.32 -2.11
CA TYR A 259 5.37 12.29 -1.86
C TYR A 259 5.89 13.64 -1.37
N TYR A 260 5.57 14.71 -2.11
CA TYR A 260 6.05 16.06 -1.81
C TYR A 260 5.37 16.62 -0.56
N ASP A 261 4.12 16.26 -0.26
CA ASP A 261 3.44 16.63 0.99
C ASP A 261 4.07 15.97 2.23
N GLY A 262 4.86 14.91 2.05
CA GLY A 262 5.73 14.33 3.06
C GLY A 262 5.07 13.32 3.98
N GLY A 263 3.77 13.04 3.80
CA GLY A 263 3.01 12.06 4.58
C GLY A 263 3.17 10.62 4.06
N TRP A 264 3.27 10.46 2.74
CA TRP A 264 3.23 9.15 2.06
C TRP A 264 1.99 8.33 2.48
N GLU A 265 0.87 9.02 2.63
CA GLU A 265 -0.37 8.43 3.13
C GLU A 265 -0.98 7.47 2.11
N ALA A 266 -0.89 7.79 0.82
CA ALA A 266 -1.41 6.95 -0.24
C ALA A 266 -0.51 5.75 -0.54
N ALA A 267 0.76 5.77 -0.09
CA ALA A 267 1.74 4.72 -0.37
C ALA A 267 1.34 3.34 0.20
N ILE A 268 0.45 3.28 1.19
CA ILE A 268 0.11 2.04 1.91
C ILE A 268 -1.22 1.41 1.51
N ASP A 269 -1.86 1.91 0.44
CA ASP A 269 -3.24 1.52 0.09
C ASP A 269 -3.39 0.05 -0.29
N ASP A 270 -2.36 -0.54 -0.89
CA ASP A 270 -2.33 -1.95 -1.29
C ASP A 270 -1.49 -2.81 -0.32
N THR A 271 -0.98 -2.28 0.79
CA THR A 271 -0.09 -3.05 1.69
C THR A 271 -0.78 -4.27 2.29
N ASP A 272 -1.97 -4.10 2.88
CA ASP A 272 -2.66 -5.22 3.52
C ASP A 272 -3.08 -6.27 2.46
N LYS A 273 -3.42 -5.82 1.25
CA LYS A 273 -3.67 -6.69 0.09
C LYS A 273 -2.42 -7.51 -0.26
N ALA A 274 -1.24 -6.88 -0.32
CA ALA A 274 0.02 -7.57 -0.57
C ALA A 274 0.36 -8.61 0.50
N VAL A 275 0.02 -8.33 1.77
CA VAL A 275 0.15 -9.29 2.88
C VAL A 275 -0.79 -10.49 2.71
N SER A 276 -2.04 -10.31 2.29
CA SER A 276 -2.92 -11.44 2.00
C SER A 276 -2.36 -12.34 0.89
N TYR A 277 -1.66 -11.77 -0.10
CA TYR A 277 -0.96 -12.55 -1.14
C TYR A 277 0.14 -13.45 -0.58
N PHE A 278 0.87 -13.05 0.47
CA PHE A 278 1.83 -13.93 1.14
C PHE A 278 1.16 -15.22 1.62
N PHE A 279 0.00 -15.12 2.28
CA PHE A 279 -0.73 -16.30 2.76
C PHE A 279 -1.30 -17.14 1.63
N LYS A 280 -1.81 -16.49 0.58
CA LYS A 280 -2.29 -17.16 -0.63
C LYS A 280 -1.19 -18.00 -1.26
N TYR A 281 -0.03 -17.40 -1.50
CA TYR A 281 1.09 -18.10 -2.11
C TYR A 281 1.68 -19.19 -1.20
N CYS A 282 1.80 -18.95 0.11
CA CYS A 282 2.21 -19.99 1.06
C CYS A 282 1.24 -21.18 1.06
N PHE A 283 -0.08 -20.93 0.97
CA PHE A 283 -1.09 -21.97 0.87
C PHE A 283 -0.97 -22.78 -0.42
N GLU A 284 -0.90 -22.10 -1.56
CA GLU A 284 -0.79 -22.73 -2.89
C GLU A 284 0.51 -23.53 -3.04
N ALA A 285 1.61 -23.08 -2.43
CA ALA A 285 2.89 -23.80 -2.41
C ALA A 285 2.84 -25.12 -1.61
N GLY A 286 1.89 -25.26 -0.68
CA GLY A 286 1.72 -26.46 0.12
C GLY A 286 2.79 -26.65 1.22
N PRO A 287 2.63 -27.68 2.07
CA PRO A 287 3.48 -27.89 3.25
C PRO A 287 4.90 -28.38 2.96
N ALA A 288 5.18 -28.77 1.72
CA ALA A 288 6.53 -29.10 1.28
C ALA A 288 7.38 -27.84 1.04
N LEU A 289 6.74 -26.73 0.67
CA LEU A 289 7.41 -25.50 0.27
C LEU A 289 7.21 -24.36 1.27
N CYS A 290 6.07 -24.28 1.94
CA CYS A 290 5.83 -23.34 3.03
C CYS A 290 5.61 -24.09 4.35
N LEU A 291 6.51 -23.93 5.32
CA LEU A 291 6.42 -24.64 6.60
C LEU A 291 5.24 -24.16 7.45
N PHE A 292 4.90 -22.87 7.35
CA PHE A 292 3.75 -22.27 8.00
C PHE A 292 2.42 -22.83 7.47
N HIS A 293 2.38 -23.38 6.26
CA HIS A 293 1.21 -24.08 5.72
C HIS A 293 0.68 -25.14 6.71
N GLN A 294 1.57 -26.03 7.16
CA GLN A 294 1.22 -27.18 8.00
C GLN A 294 0.04 -27.98 7.41
N ASN A 295 -1.09 -28.05 8.11
CA ASN A 295 -2.31 -28.72 7.67
C ASN A 295 -3.46 -27.73 7.36
N ALA A 296 -3.14 -26.50 6.97
CA ALA A 296 -4.15 -25.53 6.60
C ALA A 296 -5.02 -26.03 5.44
N THR A 297 -6.30 -25.67 5.49
CA THR A 297 -7.32 -26.03 4.48
C THR A 297 -7.70 -24.86 3.58
N SER A 298 -7.28 -23.64 3.94
CA SER A 298 -7.40 -22.43 3.14
C SER A 298 -6.29 -21.44 3.50
N TRP A 299 -6.01 -20.47 2.61
CA TRP A 299 -5.05 -19.40 2.90
C TRP A 299 -5.54 -18.45 4.01
N GLN A 300 -6.86 -18.24 4.12
CA GLN A 300 -7.47 -17.45 5.21
C GLN A 300 -7.19 -18.08 6.58
N GLN A 301 -7.04 -19.40 6.66
CA GLN A 301 -6.66 -20.07 7.90
C GLN A 301 -5.21 -19.72 8.32
N LEU A 302 -4.31 -19.51 7.36
CA LEU A 302 -2.94 -19.06 7.63
C LEU A 302 -2.91 -17.61 8.09
N GLU A 303 -3.66 -16.73 7.42
CA GLU A 303 -3.81 -15.32 7.80
C GLU A 303 -4.41 -15.17 9.20
N LYS A 304 -5.49 -15.91 9.51
CA LYS A 304 -6.06 -15.94 10.86
C LYS A 304 -5.05 -16.41 11.92
N ARG A 305 -4.23 -17.42 11.58
CA ARG A 305 -3.17 -17.91 12.48
C ARG A 305 -2.13 -16.82 12.74
N TYR A 306 -1.71 -16.11 11.70
CA TYR A 306 -0.79 -14.97 11.82
C TYR A 306 -1.33 -13.90 12.78
N HIS A 307 -2.58 -13.47 12.60
CA HIS A 307 -3.19 -12.48 13.50
C HIS A 307 -3.31 -12.96 14.94
N SER A 308 -3.56 -14.26 15.15
CA SER A 308 -3.54 -14.85 16.50
C SER A 308 -2.15 -14.73 17.14
N LEU A 309 -1.08 -15.01 16.38
CA LEU A 309 0.30 -14.88 16.88
C LEU A 309 0.65 -13.43 17.22
N LEU A 310 0.18 -12.45 16.43
CA LEU A 310 0.34 -11.03 16.74
C LEU A 310 -0.39 -10.65 18.03
N SER A 311 -1.63 -11.08 18.18
CA SER A 311 -2.43 -10.83 19.40
C SER A 311 -1.77 -11.43 20.65
N ASP A 312 -1.20 -12.63 20.52
CA ASP A 312 -0.46 -13.27 21.62
C ASP A 312 0.75 -12.42 22.01
N LEU A 313 1.54 -11.96 21.03
CA LEU A 313 2.70 -11.08 21.26
C LEU A 313 2.33 -9.71 21.85
N MET A 314 1.16 -9.16 21.51
CA MET A 314 0.67 -7.91 22.14
C MET A 314 0.47 -8.10 23.65
N SER A 315 -0.01 -9.26 24.07
CA SER A 315 -0.25 -9.56 25.48
C SER A 315 1.00 -10.05 26.22
N SER A 316 1.89 -10.75 25.53
CA SER A 316 3.02 -11.49 26.09
C SER A 316 4.25 -11.35 25.17
N PRO A 317 4.98 -10.22 25.23
CA PRO A 317 6.20 -10.04 24.45
C PRO A 317 7.29 -11.03 24.87
N ILE A 318 8.18 -11.39 23.95
CA ILE A 318 9.16 -12.45 24.14
C ILE A 318 10.55 -11.87 24.35
N GLY A 319 11.24 -12.26 25.41
CA GLY A 319 12.65 -11.91 25.61
C GLY A 319 13.58 -12.79 24.76
N LEU A 320 14.41 -12.15 23.95
CA LEU A 320 15.47 -12.77 23.16
C LEU A 320 16.82 -12.40 23.79
N GLY A 321 17.73 -13.35 23.98
CA GLY A 321 19.02 -13.01 24.59
C GLY A 321 19.84 -14.16 25.16
N ASP A 322 19.81 -15.34 24.56
CA ASP A 322 20.79 -16.39 24.90
C ASP A 322 21.99 -16.37 23.94
N PRO A 323 23.07 -15.65 24.29
CA PRO A 323 24.26 -15.56 23.45
C PRO A 323 25.07 -16.86 23.41
N THR A 324 24.71 -17.87 24.22
CA THR A 324 25.44 -19.15 24.33
C THR A 324 24.85 -20.26 23.48
N SER A 325 23.66 -20.04 22.90
CA SER A 325 23.05 -21.01 21.99
C SER A 325 23.90 -21.20 20.73
N ASN A 326 24.09 -22.47 20.33
CA ASN A 326 24.88 -22.82 19.14
C ASN A 326 24.32 -22.16 17.87
N THR A 327 22.99 -22.00 17.79
CA THR A 327 22.28 -21.34 16.71
C THR A 327 22.70 -19.87 16.60
N SER A 328 22.67 -19.15 17.72
CA SER A 328 23.06 -17.73 17.80
C SER A 328 24.54 -17.51 17.45
N ILE A 329 25.43 -18.37 17.96
CA ILE A 329 26.87 -18.28 17.67
C ILE A 329 27.15 -18.49 16.18
N LEU A 330 26.55 -19.54 15.60
CA LEU A 330 26.75 -19.87 14.19
C LEU A 330 26.20 -18.78 13.28
N PHE A 331 25.02 -18.22 13.60
CA PHE A 331 24.40 -17.16 12.82
C PHE A 331 25.22 -15.86 12.87
N ALA A 332 25.61 -15.42 14.07
CA ALA A 332 26.43 -14.23 14.25
C ALA A 332 27.77 -14.32 13.48
N GLN A 333 28.42 -15.49 13.49
CA GLN A 333 29.68 -15.72 12.77
C GLN A 333 29.54 -15.77 11.25
N THR A 334 28.43 -16.34 10.75
CA THR A 334 28.25 -16.55 9.30
C THR A 334 27.64 -15.33 8.60
N GLN A 335 26.81 -14.54 9.30
CA GLN A 335 26.10 -13.39 8.72
C GLN A 335 26.75 -12.05 9.04
N GLY A 336 27.80 -12.01 9.85
CA GLY A 336 28.47 -10.76 10.22
C GLY A 336 27.54 -9.83 11.00
N VAL A 337 26.82 -10.36 11.99
CA VAL A 337 25.94 -9.59 12.88
C VAL A 337 26.33 -9.81 14.34
N LEU A 338 26.17 -8.79 15.19
CA LEU A 338 26.19 -8.95 16.65
C LEU A 338 24.76 -9.17 17.12
N LEU A 339 24.55 -10.18 17.94
CA LEU A 339 23.28 -10.38 18.63
C LEU A 339 23.27 -9.54 19.91
N SER A 340 22.17 -8.84 20.14
CA SER A 340 21.93 -8.07 21.37
C SER A 340 20.68 -8.58 22.07
N PRO A 341 20.63 -8.58 23.42
CA PRO A 341 19.39 -8.83 24.16
C PRO A 341 18.28 -7.91 23.64
N TYR A 342 17.11 -8.46 23.38
CA TYR A 342 16.01 -7.75 22.73
C TYR A 342 14.65 -8.25 23.24
N VAL A 343 13.63 -7.40 23.18
CA VAL A 343 12.25 -7.78 23.49
C VAL A 343 11.48 -7.79 22.19
N LEU A 344 11.12 -8.98 21.72
CA LEU A 344 10.32 -9.19 20.52
C LEU A 344 8.86 -8.85 20.81
N THR A 345 8.29 -8.01 19.97
CA THR A 345 6.93 -7.49 20.04
C THR A 345 6.17 -7.78 18.73
N TRP A 346 4.86 -7.54 18.74
CA TRP A 346 4.02 -7.69 17.56
C TRP A 346 4.45 -6.75 16.42
N THR A 347 4.93 -5.54 16.74
CA THR A 347 5.40 -4.58 15.73
C THR A 347 6.60 -5.10 14.96
N ASP A 348 7.48 -5.90 15.58
CA ASP A 348 8.63 -6.49 14.89
C ASP A 348 8.19 -7.48 13.81
N ILE A 349 7.18 -8.30 14.11
CA ILE A 349 6.61 -9.25 13.15
C ILE A 349 5.88 -8.53 12.02
N VAL A 350 5.19 -7.43 12.32
CA VAL A 350 4.58 -6.56 11.30
C VAL A 350 5.64 -5.93 10.40
N SER A 351 6.72 -5.38 10.97
CA SER A 351 7.84 -4.82 10.21
C SER A 351 8.48 -5.86 9.29
N GLN A 352 8.70 -7.08 9.80
CA GLN A 352 9.30 -8.17 9.04
C GLN A 352 8.38 -8.65 7.92
N MET A 353 7.07 -8.74 8.19
CA MET A 353 6.08 -9.08 7.16
C MET A 353 6.06 -8.02 6.06
N PHE A 354 6.02 -6.74 6.42
CA PHE A 354 6.10 -5.63 5.48
C PHE A 354 7.34 -5.71 4.59
N ALA A 355 8.52 -5.94 5.18
CA ALA A 355 9.76 -6.12 4.42
C ALA A 355 9.68 -7.33 3.47
N SER A 356 9.01 -8.41 3.87
CA SER A 356 8.88 -9.63 3.07
C SER A 356 7.98 -9.49 1.85
N VAL A 357 6.94 -8.67 1.95
CA VAL A 357 6.05 -8.38 0.81
C VAL A 357 6.55 -7.21 -0.04
N TYR A 358 7.39 -6.34 0.53
CA TYR A 358 8.02 -5.22 -0.18
C TYR A 358 9.04 -5.72 -1.21
N LEU A 359 9.98 -6.58 -0.81
CA LEU A 359 10.93 -7.25 -1.72
C LEU A 359 10.48 -8.70 -1.89
N ILE A 360 9.74 -9.00 -2.96
CA ILE A 360 9.31 -10.38 -3.26
C ILE A 360 10.50 -11.13 -3.87
N SER A 361 11.49 -11.34 -3.01
CA SER A 361 12.62 -12.21 -3.22
C SER A 361 12.37 -13.50 -2.45
N PRO A 362 12.73 -14.65 -3.04
CA PRO A 362 12.67 -15.95 -2.39
C PRO A 362 13.15 -15.99 -0.95
N ILE A 363 14.23 -15.24 -0.68
CA ILE A 363 14.87 -15.25 0.63
C ILE A 363 14.00 -14.58 1.71
N TYR A 364 13.32 -13.48 1.39
CA TYR A 364 12.52 -12.76 2.39
C TYR A 364 11.23 -13.51 2.73
N VAL A 365 10.59 -14.12 1.73
CA VAL A 365 9.41 -14.99 1.94
C VAL A 365 9.80 -16.20 2.79
N TYR A 366 10.94 -16.82 2.50
CA TYR A 366 11.46 -17.95 3.29
C TYR A 366 11.79 -17.55 4.73
N VAL A 367 12.45 -16.41 4.94
CA VAL A 367 12.74 -15.91 6.29
C VAL A 367 11.45 -15.65 7.06
N MET A 368 10.43 -15.05 6.41
CA MET A 368 9.14 -14.82 7.06
C MET A 368 8.44 -16.14 7.43
N ASP A 369 8.46 -17.15 6.56
CA ASP A 369 7.96 -18.50 6.86
C ASP A 369 8.63 -19.08 8.12
N LEU A 370 9.96 -18.99 8.20
CA LEU A 370 10.72 -19.43 9.39
C LEU A 370 10.35 -18.65 10.64
N VAL A 371 10.22 -17.32 10.56
CA VAL A 371 9.81 -16.45 11.67
C VAL A 371 8.48 -16.89 12.22
N LEU A 372 7.49 -17.12 11.36
CA LEU A 372 6.14 -17.51 11.77
C LEU A 372 6.11 -18.90 12.41
N VAL A 373 6.89 -19.85 11.89
CA VAL A 373 7.01 -21.19 12.50
C VAL A 373 7.71 -21.11 13.85
N ALA A 374 8.83 -20.39 13.94
CA ALA A 374 9.58 -20.23 15.18
C ALA A 374 8.72 -19.54 16.26
N LEU A 375 7.93 -18.53 15.87
CA LEU A 375 6.98 -17.86 16.75
C LEU A 375 5.91 -18.83 17.24
N GLN A 376 5.31 -19.62 16.36
CA GLN A 376 4.30 -20.62 16.71
C GLN A 376 4.84 -21.70 17.65
N THR A 377 6.10 -22.10 17.50
CA THR A 377 6.73 -23.12 18.35
C THR A 377 7.45 -22.56 19.59
N GLN A 378 7.45 -21.24 19.77
CA GLN A 378 8.23 -20.52 20.80
C GLN A 378 9.73 -20.88 20.76
N ASP A 379 10.29 -21.03 19.56
CA ASP A 379 11.72 -21.26 19.35
C ASP A 379 12.49 -19.93 19.43
N VAL A 380 12.79 -19.52 20.67
CA VAL A 380 13.47 -18.26 20.97
C VAL A 380 14.88 -18.16 20.41
N GLU A 381 15.57 -19.28 20.17
CA GLU A 381 16.91 -19.27 19.56
C GLU A 381 16.81 -18.90 18.08
N SER A 382 15.90 -19.55 17.34
CA SER A 382 15.66 -19.22 15.94
C SER A 382 15.16 -17.78 15.80
N LEU A 383 14.22 -17.34 16.64
CA LEU A 383 13.71 -15.96 16.64
C LEU A 383 14.83 -14.93 16.86
N ALA A 384 15.74 -15.16 17.81
CA ALA A 384 16.89 -14.28 18.04
C ALA A 384 17.83 -14.20 16.83
N ALA A 385 17.99 -15.33 16.13
CA ALA A 385 18.85 -15.41 14.95
C ALA A 385 18.22 -14.80 13.69
N ILE A 386 16.89 -14.77 13.54
CA ILE A 386 16.25 -14.33 12.28
C ILE A 386 15.52 -12.97 12.38
N THR A 387 15.26 -12.47 13.58
CA THR A 387 14.65 -11.15 13.78
C THR A 387 15.70 -10.05 13.56
N GLU A 388 15.47 -9.16 12.59
CA GLU A 388 16.42 -8.09 12.26
C GLU A 388 16.74 -7.17 13.47
N LYS A 389 15.72 -6.86 14.29
CA LYS A 389 15.87 -5.95 15.44
C LYS A 389 16.70 -6.50 16.60
N SER A 390 16.91 -7.81 16.70
CA SER A 390 17.85 -8.41 17.66
C SER A 390 19.30 -8.40 17.17
N GLN A 391 19.55 -7.83 15.98
CA GLN A 391 20.84 -7.85 15.30
C GLN A 391 21.40 -6.45 15.11
N ILE A 392 22.73 -6.35 15.22
CA ILE A 392 23.50 -5.18 14.83
C ILE A 392 24.46 -5.63 13.73
N SER A 393 24.24 -5.15 12.50
CA SER A 393 25.16 -5.45 11.40
C SER A 393 26.58 -5.01 11.71
N THR A 394 27.55 -5.92 11.57
CA THR A 394 28.99 -5.65 11.70
C THR A 394 29.65 -5.35 10.36
N PHE A 395 28.96 -5.61 9.26
CA PHE A 395 29.42 -5.22 7.94
C PHE A 395 29.61 -3.70 7.94
N ARG A 396 30.70 -3.20 7.35
CA ARG A 396 30.89 -1.75 7.20
C ARG A 396 30.36 -1.35 5.83
N PRO A 397 29.09 -0.93 5.67
CA PRO A 397 28.79 -0.16 4.49
C PRO A 397 29.48 1.21 4.67
N GLN A 398 30.14 1.66 3.62
CA GLN A 398 30.65 3.03 3.57
C GLN A 398 29.50 4.04 3.48
N TYR A 399 28.29 3.57 3.17
CA TYR A 399 27.10 4.37 2.88
C TYR A 399 25.85 3.78 3.55
N ASP A 400 25.05 4.63 4.21
CA ASP A 400 23.76 4.25 4.81
C ASP A 400 22.64 4.97 4.04
N ASP A 401 21.86 4.20 3.29
CA ASP A 401 20.79 4.71 2.43
C ASP A 401 19.67 5.37 3.23
N ARG A 402 19.42 4.96 4.49
CA ARG A 402 18.39 5.56 5.35
C ARG A 402 18.64 7.03 5.63
N MET A 403 19.91 7.43 5.74
CA MET A 403 20.30 8.82 6.00
C MET A 403 20.11 9.67 4.75
N ALA A 404 20.46 9.15 3.58
CA ALA A 404 20.19 9.81 2.31
C ALA A 404 18.69 9.90 2.02
N ARG A 405 17.94 8.83 2.30
CA ARG A 405 16.48 8.81 2.21
C ARG A 405 15.86 9.93 3.03
N THR A 406 16.29 10.05 4.29
CA THR A 406 15.83 11.09 5.22
C THR A 406 16.19 12.47 4.66
N LEU A 407 17.45 12.70 4.28
CA LEU A 407 17.89 13.98 3.77
C LEU A 407 17.08 14.41 2.53
N VAL A 408 17.02 13.56 1.50
CA VAL A 408 16.35 13.88 0.23
C VAL A 408 14.85 14.11 0.46
N SER A 409 14.16 13.17 1.11
CA SER A 409 12.70 13.27 1.32
C SER A 409 12.33 14.50 2.16
N CYS A 410 13.10 14.81 3.20
CA CYS A 410 12.80 15.96 4.06
C CYS A 410 13.11 17.30 3.39
N VAL A 411 14.11 17.38 2.51
CA VAL A 411 14.36 18.57 1.71
C VAL A 411 13.25 18.74 0.66
N ASP A 412 12.82 17.67 -0.02
CA ASP A 412 11.69 17.71 -0.97
C ASP A 412 10.36 18.11 -0.29
N THR A 413 10.15 17.68 0.96
CA THR A 413 8.97 18.04 1.75
C THR A 413 8.90 19.55 2.08
N ASP A 414 10.04 20.25 2.09
CA ASP A 414 10.14 21.71 2.30
C ASP A 414 9.39 22.21 3.55
N GLY A 415 9.45 21.44 4.65
CA GLY A 415 8.87 21.83 5.95
C GLY A 415 7.38 21.57 6.11
N ARG A 416 6.70 20.94 5.13
CA ARG A 416 5.30 20.51 5.29
C ARG A 416 5.10 19.52 6.45
N SER A 417 6.15 18.80 6.85
CA SER A 417 6.16 17.93 8.03
C SER A 417 6.42 18.65 9.37
N ASP A 418 6.67 19.97 9.39
CA ASP A 418 7.02 20.69 10.63
C ASP A 418 5.88 20.66 11.67
N LYS A 419 4.64 20.51 11.21
CA LYS A 419 3.45 20.33 12.06
C LYS A 419 3.60 19.15 13.03
N TYR A 420 4.32 18.09 12.66
CA TYR A 420 4.56 16.93 13.51
C TYR A 420 5.55 17.21 14.65
N SER A 421 6.11 18.42 14.75
CA SER A 421 6.78 18.89 15.98
C SER A 421 5.82 18.97 17.17
N ASP A 422 4.53 19.15 16.91
CA ASP A 422 3.48 19.04 17.92
C ASP A 422 3.11 17.56 18.16
N PHE A 423 3.02 17.17 19.43
CA PHE A 423 2.71 15.78 19.78
C PHE A 423 1.28 15.38 19.38
N GLY A 424 0.33 16.32 19.41
CA GLY A 424 -1.05 16.06 19.00
C GLY A 424 -1.15 15.73 17.52
N GLU A 425 -0.48 16.52 16.67
CA GLU A 425 -0.41 16.26 15.23
C GLU A 425 0.37 14.97 14.91
N TYR A 426 1.49 14.72 15.59
CA TYR A 426 2.23 13.44 15.49
C TYR A 426 1.34 12.24 15.82
N LYS A 427 0.64 12.28 16.96
CA LYS A 427 -0.26 11.20 17.40
C LYS A 427 -1.40 10.97 16.42
N LYS A 428 -2.01 12.03 15.88
CA LYS A 428 -3.06 11.93 14.86
C LYS A 428 -2.55 11.23 13.60
N PHE A 429 -1.38 11.63 13.11
CA PHE A 429 -0.78 11.06 11.91
C PHE A 429 -0.45 9.58 12.08
N VAL A 430 0.27 9.21 13.15
CA VAL A 430 0.64 7.81 13.40
C VAL A 430 -0.61 6.92 13.54
N ASN A 431 -1.63 7.37 14.26
CA ASN A 431 -2.89 6.62 14.40
C ASN A 431 -3.64 6.51 13.06
N TYR A 432 -3.63 7.57 12.25
CA TYR A 432 -4.23 7.54 10.92
C TYR A 432 -3.53 6.50 10.03
N MET A 433 -2.19 6.49 10.01
CA MET A 433 -1.43 5.52 9.24
C MET A 433 -1.69 4.09 9.71
N TYR A 434 -1.68 3.85 11.03
CA TYR A 434 -2.01 2.55 11.61
C TYR A 434 -3.42 2.06 11.21
N ASN A 435 -4.43 2.94 11.30
CA ASN A 435 -5.79 2.59 10.92
C ASN A 435 -5.97 2.40 9.41
N ARG A 436 -5.12 3.01 8.59
CA ARG A 436 -5.15 2.88 7.13
C ARG A 436 -4.57 1.54 6.67
N SER A 437 -3.50 1.07 7.29
CA SER A 437 -2.95 -0.27 7.08
C SER A 437 -2.34 -0.83 8.35
N ASN A 438 -2.84 -1.98 8.78
CA ASN A 438 -2.36 -2.68 9.97
C ASN A 438 -0.99 -3.32 9.76
N SER A 439 -0.56 -3.53 8.50
CA SER A 439 0.71 -4.15 8.16
C SER A 439 1.77 -3.19 7.61
N GLY A 440 1.40 -2.03 7.08
CA GLY A 440 2.30 -1.05 6.47
C GLY A 440 2.32 0.32 7.12
N GLY A 441 1.22 0.70 7.79
CA GLY A 441 1.01 2.06 8.25
C GLY A 441 2.10 2.58 9.19
N LEU A 442 2.41 1.80 10.23
CA LEU A 442 3.46 2.17 11.18
C LEU A 442 4.85 2.17 10.53
N SER A 443 5.09 1.29 9.55
CA SER A 443 6.36 1.21 8.81
C SER A 443 6.60 2.49 8.01
N VAL A 444 5.59 2.96 7.28
CA VAL A 444 5.69 4.21 6.52
C VAL A 444 5.77 5.43 7.45
N ALA A 445 5.00 5.44 8.55
CA ALA A 445 5.05 6.52 9.54
C ALA A 445 6.41 6.66 10.26
N ALA A 446 7.19 5.58 10.33
CA ALA A 446 8.54 5.59 10.91
C ALA A 446 9.61 6.11 9.95
N ILE A 447 9.40 6.01 8.64
CA ILE A 447 10.41 6.35 7.62
C ILE A 447 10.19 7.71 6.95
N ASN A 448 8.99 8.27 7.00
CA ASN A 448 8.70 9.60 6.49
C ASN A 448 7.65 10.34 7.34
N GLY A 449 7.44 11.64 7.09
CA GLY A 449 6.54 12.48 7.87
C GLY A 449 7.22 12.95 9.15
N PRO A 450 6.95 12.34 10.32
CA PRO A 450 7.54 12.76 11.59
C PRO A 450 9.06 12.79 11.65
N ILE A 451 9.76 11.92 10.91
CA ILE A 451 11.23 11.91 10.89
C ILE A 451 11.82 13.22 10.33
N CYS A 452 11.07 13.92 9.48
CA CYS A 452 11.44 15.22 8.95
C CYS A 452 11.18 16.38 9.92
N SER A 453 10.48 16.12 11.03
CA SER A 453 10.24 17.13 12.06
C SER A 453 11.55 17.61 12.63
N ARG A 454 11.76 18.93 12.66
CA ARG A 454 12.99 19.56 13.15
C ARG A 454 14.25 19.25 12.33
N LEU A 455 14.10 18.63 11.16
CA LEU A 455 15.14 18.65 10.14
C LEU A 455 14.99 19.97 9.37
N ASP A 456 15.60 21.04 9.89
CA ASP A 456 15.45 22.42 9.40
C ASP A 456 16.40 22.72 8.22
N VAL A 457 16.38 21.84 7.22
CA VAL A 457 17.08 22.01 5.94
C VAL A 457 16.04 22.18 4.84
N ARG A 458 16.14 23.27 4.06
CA ARG A 458 15.12 23.64 3.07
C ARG A 458 15.73 23.94 1.71
N PRO A 459 15.15 23.46 0.60
CA PRO A 459 15.67 23.73 -0.73
C PRO A 459 15.68 25.23 -1.04
N PRO A 460 16.55 25.71 -1.93
CA PRO A 460 16.43 27.07 -2.46
C PRO A 460 15.13 27.22 -3.26
N VAL A 461 14.63 28.45 -3.41
CA VAL A 461 13.36 28.74 -4.12
C VAL A 461 13.34 28.19 -5.55
N SER A 462 14.49 28.22 -6.23
CA SER A 462 14.73 27.68 -7.58
C SER A 462 14.57 26.17 -7.69
N GLN A 463 14.56 25.44 -6.57
CA GLN A 463 14.50 23.97 -6.51
C GLN A 463 13.27 23.48 -5.74
N LYS A 464 12.31 24.36 -5.44
CA LYS A 464 11.02 23.95 -4.86
C LYS A 464 10.13 23.33 -5.93
N PHE A 465 9.36 22.32 -5.54
CA PHE A 465 8.38 21.67 -6.40
C PHE A 465 7.06 21.55 -5.64
N ASP A 466 5.96 21.94 -6.29
CA ASP A 466 4.62 21.97 -5.68
C ASP A 466 3.89 20.63 -5.75
N GLY A 467 4.49 19.61 -6.38
CA GLY A 467 3.93 18.25 -6.46
C GLY A 467 2.91 18.04 -7.57
N ILE A 468 2.41 19.11 -8.20
CA ILE A 468 1.34 19.04 -9.21
C ILE A 468 1.96 19.11 -10.62
N PRO A 469 1.83 18.06 -11.47
CA PRO A 469 2.32 18.10 -12.84
C PRO A 469 1.67 19.22 -13.65
N ARG A 470 2.47 20.12 -14.22
CA ARG A 470 2.01 21.22 -15.10
C ARG A 470 2.33 20.92 -16.56
N VAL A 471 1.84 19.81 -17.10
CA VAL A 471 2.20 19.36 -18.45
C VAL A 471 0.99 19.17 -19.36
N ASN A 472 1.02 19.82 -20.52
CA ASN A 472 0.08 19.57 -21.62
C ASN A 472 0.62 18.47 -22.53
N GLY A 473 0.94 17.31 -21.93
CA GLY A 473 1.62 16.20 -22.58
C GLY A 473 3.13 16.38 -22.70
N THR A 474 3.80 15.31 -23.11
CA THR A 474 5.26 15.20 -23.22
C THR A 474 5.67 14.93 -24.66
N SER A 475 6.95 15.16 -25.00
CA SER A 475 7.44 14.93 -26.37
C SER A 475 7.48 13.46 -26.79
N ALA A 476 7.38 12.54 -25.83
CA ALA A 476 7.19 11.12 -26.05
C ALA A 476 6.30 10.56 -24.93
N PRO A 477 5.43 9.56 -25.22
CA PRO A 477 4.64 8.86 -24.21
C PRO A 477 5.50 8.31 -23.07
N ILE A 478 4.99 8.44 -21.85
CA ILE A 478 5.54 7.77 -20.65
C ILE A 478 4.81 6.43 -20.50
N LEU A 479 5.54 5.36 -20.18
CA LEU A 479 4.95 4.09 -19.77
C LEU A 479 5.03 3.98 -18.24
N PHE A 480 3.87 4.05 -17.58
CA PHE A 480 3.74 3.71 -16.17
C PHE A 480 3.56 2.20 -16.02
N VAL A 481 4.16 1.64 -15.00
CA VAL A 481 4.19 0.20 -14.74
C VAL A 481 3.89 -0.02 -13.25
N SER A 482 2.92 -0.86 -12.94
CA SER A 482 2.52 -1.13 -11.55
C SER A 482 1.97 -2.54 -11.37
N SER A 483 2.11 -3.05 -10.16
CA SER A 483 1.53 -4.31 -9.70
C SER A 483 0.12 -4.06 -9.13
N ILE A 484 -0.79 -5.04 -9.24
CA ILE A 484 -2.14 -4.92 -8.66
C ILE A 484 -2.18 -4.91 -7.13
N ALA A 485 -1.07 -5.26 -6.46
CA ALA A 485 -0.96 -5.29 -5.00
C ALA A 485 0.46 -4.93 -4.55
N ASP A 486 0.94 -3.75 -4.95
CA ASP A 486 2.24 -3.22 -4.52
C ASP A 486 2.15 -2.59 -3.12
N PRO A 487 2.92 -3.03 -2.11
CA PRO A 487 2.73 -2.59 -0.74
C PRO A 487 3.24 -1.18 -0.44
N ILE A 488 3.92 -0.51 -1.38
CA ILE A 488 4.45 0.85 -1.18
C ILE A 488 4.09 1.81 -2.33
N THR A 489 3.83 1.27 -3.52
CA THR A 489 3.59 2.02 -4.76
C THR A 489 2.31 1.53 -5.42
N PRO A 490 1.16 1.70 -4.74
CA PRO A 490 -0.08 1.02 -5.05
C PRO A 490 -0.60 1.36 -6.44
N LEU A 491 -1.45 0.50 -6.99
CA LEU A 491 -2.02 0.69 -8.32
C LEU A 491 -2.82 1.99 -8.41
N SER A 492 -3.43 2.43 -7.31
CA SER A 492 -4.11 3.73 -7.21
C SER A 492 -3.19 4.91 -7.52
N SER A 493 -1.95 4.89 -7.02
CA SER A 493 -0.93 5.88 -7.32
C SER A 493 -0.57 5.87 -8.81
N ALA A 494 -0.37 4.69 -9.40
CA ALA A 494 -0.05 4.56 -10.82
C ALA A 494 -1.19 5.06 -11.72
N LYS A 495 -2.45 4.75 -11.38
CA LYS A 495 -3.64 5.25 -12.08
C LYS A 495 -3.74 6.78 -12.00
N LYS A 496 -3.53 7.35 -10.81
CA LYS A 496 -3.51 8.81 -10.62
C LYS A 496 -2.42 9.46 -11.47
N MET A 497 -1.19 8.96 -11.40
CA MET A 497 -0.07 9.51 -12.17
C MET A 497 -0.27 9.36 -13.67
N HIS A 498 -0.78 8.22 -14.15
CA HIS A 498 -1.17 8.03 -15.56
C HIS A 498 -2.17 9.10 -16.02
N GLY A 499 -3.19 9.40 -15.20
CA GLY A 499 -4.18 10.44 -15.48
C GLY A 499 -3.60 11.87 -15.56
N LEU A 500 -2.49 12.14 -14.86
CA LEU A 500 -1.82 13.45 -14.84
C LEU A 500 -0.86 13.67 -16.02
N PHE A 501 -0.52 12.63 -16.78
CA PHE A 501 0.37 12.72 -17.95
C PHE A 501 -0.36 12.31 -19.23
N PRO A 502 -1.00 13.27 -19.94
CA PRO A 502 -1.74 12.98 -21.17
C PRO A 502 -0.89 12.26 -22.23
N GLY A 503 -1.46 11.20 -22.81
CA GLY A 503 -0.79 10.38 -23.83
C GLY A 503 0.19 9.34 -23.27
N SER A 504 0.31 9.21 -21.94
CA SER A 504 1.00 8.09 -21.31
C SER A 504 0.23 6.78 -21.46
N GLY A 505 0.88 5.65 -21.18
CA GLY A 505 0.25 4.34 -21.03
C GLY A 505 0.47 3.78 -19.64
N LEU A 506 -0.39 2.85 -19.22
CA LEU A 506 -0.27 2.10 -17.97
C LEU A 506 -0.20 0.60 -18.29
N LEU A 507 0.82 -0.07 -17.76
CA LEU A 507 0.97 -1.53 -17.80
C LEU A 507 0.80 -2.09 -16.39
N THR A 508 -0.14 -3.01 -16.23
CA THR A 508 -0.44 -3.63 -14.94
C THR A 508 -0.04 -5.10 -14.90
N PHE A 509 0.59 -5.54 -13.80
CA PHE A 509 0.96 -6.93 -13.57
C PHE A 509 0.07 -7.57 -12.50
N ASN A 510 -0.39 -8.81 -12.76
CA ASN A 510 -1.13 -9.60 -11.78
C ASN A 510 -0.18 -10.31 -10.80
N ASN A 511 0.40 -9.55 -9.89
CA ASN A 511 1.20 -10.03 -8.76
C ASN A 511 0.96 -9.15 -7.53
N SER A 512 1.55 -9.49 -6.39
CA SER A 512 1.85 -8.50 -5.36
C SER A 512 3.28 -8.00 -5.53
N GLY A 513 3.58 -6.84 -4.92
CA GLY A 513 4.91 -6.28 -4.61
C GLY A 513 5.96 -6.11 -5.72
N PHE A 514 7.17 -5.74 -5.26
CA PHE A 514 8.27 -5.33 -6.12
C PHE A 514 9.10 -6.54 -6.59
N LEU A 515 9.14 -6.76 -7.91
CA LEU A 515 9.89 -7.88 -8.50
C LEU A 515 11.38 -7.50 -8.65
N GLN A 516 12.20 -7.81 -7.64
CA GLN A 516 13.65 -7.80 -7.78
C GLN A 516 14.12 -9.15 -8.32
N LEU A 517 14.24 -9.27 -9.65
CA LEU A 517 14.89 -10.41 -10.29
C LEU A 517 16.41 -10.25 -10.21
N GLY A 518 16.98 -10.42 -9.01
CA GLY A 518 18.41 -10.69 -8.86
C GLY A 518 18.68 -12.17 -9.13
N GLN A 519 19.76 -12.48 -9.86
CA GLN A 519 20.22 -13.86 -10.08
C GLN A 519 20.38 -14.61 -8.74
N LEU A 520 19.71 -15.74 -8.58
CA LEU A 520 19.98 -16.70 -7.51
C LEU A 520 20.34 -18.04 -8.14
N ASP A 521 21.63 -18.37 -8.03
CA ASP A 521 22.17 -19.70 -8.19
C ASP A 521 21.65 -20.59 -7.03
N ALA A 522 20.79 -21.56 -7.35
CA ALA A 522 20.67 -22.89 -6.72
C ALA A 522 19.29 -23.51 -7.00
N ASP A 523 19.29 -24.66 -7.67
CA ASP A 523 18.13 -25.46 -8.13
C ASP A 523 17.06 -25.80 -7.05
N TRP A 524 17.32 -25.56 -5.77
CA TRP A 524 16.36 -25.75 -4.68
C TRP A 524 15.50 -24.51 -4.37
N GLN A 525 16.09 -23.32 -4.36
CA GLN A 525 15.36 -22.06 -4.10
C GLN A 525 14.40 -21.73 -5.25
N LEU A 526 14.75 -22.11 -6.48
CA LEU A 526 13.88 -21.96 -7.65
C LEU A 526 12.58 -22.77 -7.55
N GLN A 527 12.61 -23.97 -6.95
CA GLN A 527 11.42 -24.83 -6.83
C GLN A 527 10.44 -24.32 -5.78
N HIS A 528 10.93 -23.75 -4.68
CA HIS A 528 10.11 -23.07 -3.68
C HIS A 528 9.44 -21.80 -4.20
N THR A 529 10.00 -21.17 -5.24
CA THR A 529 9.67 -19.78 -5.60
C THR A 529 9.18 -19.54 -7.01
N ALA A 530 9.31 -20.51 -7.91
CA ALA A 530 8.71 -20.45 -9.25
C ALA A 530 7.18 -20.19 -9.21
N HIS A 531 6.50 -20.59 -8.13
CA HIS A 531 5.08 -20.30 -7.91
C HIS A 531 4.79 -18.83 -7.57
N PHE A 532 5.68 -18.16 -6.84
CA PHE A 532 5.57 -16.74 -6.45
C PHE A 532 5.93 -15.78 -7.60
N GLN A 533 6.51 -16.30 -8.68
CA GLN A 533 7.01 -15.53 -9.84
C GLN A 533 6.05 -15.52 -11.03
N ASN A 534 4.83 -16.03 -10.89
CA ASN A 534 3.88 -16.17 -12.00
C ASN A 534 3.29 -14.81 -12.42
N VAL A 535 4.12 -13.99 -13.06
CA VAL A 535 3.76 -12.67 -13.57
C VAL A 535 3.10 -12.84 -14.93
N THR A 536 1.79 -12.64 -14.96
CA THR A 536 1.05 -12.48 -16.22
C THR A 536 0.82 -10.99 -16.46
N CYS A 537 1.15 -10.52 -17.66
CA CYS A 537 0.74 -9.20 -18.10
C CYS A 537 -0.79 -9.19 -18.14
N VAL A 538 -1.40 -8.32 -17.34
CA VAL A 538 -2.79 -7.97 -17.56
C VAL A 538 -2.74 -6.87 -18.59
N SER A 539 -3.29 -7.12 -19.78
CA SER A 539 -3.65 -6.00 -20.64
C SER A 539 -4.69 -5.21 -19.87
N ASP A 540 -4.30 -4.09 -19.26
CA ASP A 540 -5.30 -3.17 -18.74
C ASP A 540 -5.95 -2.56 -19.99
N PRO A 541 -7.24 -2.81 -20.27
CA PRO A 541 -7.96 -1.89 -21.11
C PRO A 541 -7.86 -0.53 -20.42
N SER A 542 -7.81 0.54 -21.21
CA SER A 542 -8.10 1.91 -20.74
C SER A 542 -9.13 1.91 -19.60
N PRO A 543 -9.07 2.83 -18.61
CA PRO A 543 -10.11 2.95 -17.59
C PRO A 543 -11.44 3.24 -18.28
N ASN A 544 -12.20 2.17 -18.58
CA ASN A 544 -13.52 2.15 -19.19
C ASN A 544 -14.02 0.69 -19.27
N MET A 545 -15.04 0.40 -18.46
CA MET A 545 -16.10 -0.60 -18.68
C MET A 545 -15.83 -2.12 -18.52
N ALA A 546 -14.60 -2.62 -18.36
CA ALA A 546 -14.37 -4.08 -18.37
C ALA A 546 -14.83 -4.86 -17.11
N ASP A 547 -14.84 -4.22 -15.93
CA ASP A 547 -15.38 -4.83 -14.69
C ASP A 547 -16.81 -4.35 -14.39
N THR A 548 -17.46 -3.70 -15.35
CA THR A 548 -18.79 -3.12 -15.15
C THR A 548 -19.88 -4.15 -15.43
N LEU A 549 -20.69 -4.46 -14.43
CA LEU A 549 -21.84 -5.35 -14.60
C LEU A 549 -23.04 -4.54 -15.09
N SER A 550 -23.51 -4.82 -16.31
CA SER A 550 -24.67 -4.16 -16.90
C SER A 550 -25.98 -4.71 -16.34
N LEU A 551 -27.05 -3.93 -16.46
CA LEU A 551 -28.37 -4.30 -15.93
C LEU A 551 -28.93 -5.61 -16.49
N ASP A 552 -28.64 -5.91 -17.76
CA ASP A 552 -29.14 -7.10 -18.46
C ASP A 552 -28.44 -8.39 -18.00
N GLU A 553 -27.24 -8.27 -17.44
CA GLU A 553 -26.46 -9.40 -16.89
C GLU A 553 -26.91 -9.77 -15.47
N MET A 554 -27.75 -8.95 -14.83
CA MET A 554 -28.23 -9.19 -13.47
C MET A 554 -29.49 -10.09 -13.50
N PRO A 555 -29.47 -11.27 -12.87
CA PRO A 555 -30.59 -12.20 -12.91
C PRO A 555 -31.83 -11.62 -12.22
N THR A 556 -32.99 -11.79 -12.83
CA THR A 556 -34.28 -11.47 -12.20
C THR A 556 -34.69 -12.56 -11.22
N LEU A 557 -35.61 -12.27 -10.29
CA LEU A 557 -36.18 -13.32 -9.44
C LEU A 557 -36.84 -14.44 -10.25
N THR A 558 -37.48 -14.11 -11.37
CA THR A 558 -38.05 -15.11 -12.30
C THR A 558 -36.99 -16.09 -12.78
N LEU A 559 -35.79 -15.60 -13.16
CA LEU A 559 -34.68 -16.47 -13.56
C LEU A 559 -34.16 -17.29 -12.37
N LEU A 560 -34.00 -16.67 -11.20
CA LEU A 560 -33.51 -17.35 -9.99
C LEU A 560 -34.47 -18.46 -9.51
N TYR A 561 -35.79 -18.27 -9.63
CA TYR A 561 -36.79 -19.30 -9.36
C TYR A 561 -36.71 -20.45 -10.37
N LYS A 562 -36.59 -20.17 -11.66
CA LYS A 562 -36.41 -21.20 -12.71
C LYS A 562 -35.13 -22.01 -12.52
N LEU A 563 -34.04 -21.35 -12.08
CA LEU A 563 -32.77 -21.98 -11.76
C LEU A 563 -32.76 -22.68 -10.39
N LYS A 564 -33.86 -22.63 -9.63
CA LYS A 564 -33.99 -23.18 -8.26
C LYS A 564 -32.90 -22.69 -7.30
N LYS A 565 -32.47 -21.43 -7.48
CA LYS A 565 -31.54 -20.75 -6.56
C LYS A 565 -32.27 -20.17 -5.34
N ILE A 566 -33.58 -19.93 -5.47
CA ILE A 566 -34.47 -19.52 -4.39
C ILE A 566 -35.55 -20.59 -4.25
N GLU A 567 -35.71 -21.14 -3.05
CA GLU A 567 -36.72 -22.15 -2.78
C GLU A 567 -38.12 -21.51 -2.62
N PRO A 568 -39.18 -22.11 -3.19
CA PRO A 568 -40.54 -21.73 -2.88
C PRO A 568 -40.84 -21.95 -1.39
N ARG A 569 -41.80 -21.20 -0.85
CA ARG A 569 -42.21 -21.31 0.55
C ARG A 569 -42.79 -22.70 0.85
N ASP A 570 -42.38 -23.32 1.96
CA ASP A 570 -43.05 -24.48 2.55
C ASP A 570 -44.38 -24.04 3.18
N ASP A 571 -45.50 -24.49 2.63
CA ASP A 571 -46.85 -23.98 2.88
C ASP A 571 -47.34 -24.08 4.35
N HIS A 572 -48.00 -23.02 4.86
CA HIS A 572 -49.31 -23.09 5.52
C HIS A 572 -49.88 -21.77 6.08
N ASP A 573 -49.17 -20.63 6.00
CA ASP A 573 -49.70 -19.34 6.47
C ASP A 573 -49.88 -18.33 5.32
N THR A 574 -51.08 -18.36 4.74
CA THR A 574 -51.56 -17.41 3.71
C THR A 574 -51.82 -16.04 4.32
N SER A 575 -50.78 -15.23 4.45
CA SER A 575 -50.89 -13.79 4.22
C SER A 575 -50.27 -13.53 2.82
N LYS A 576 -51.10 -13.41 1.77
CA LYS A 576 -51.87 -12.24 1.29
C LYS A 576 -51.20 -11.40 0.16
N LEU A 577 -50.10 -11.84 -0.45
CA LEU A 577 -49.54 -11.17 -1.63
C LEU A 577 -49.67 -12.05 -2.88
N GLU A 578 -50.25 -11.50 -3.95
CA GLU A 578 -50.39 -12.19 -5.23
C GLU A 578 -49.03 -12.31 -5.94
N ALA A 579 -48.77 -13.49 -6.52
CA ALA A 579 -47.60 -13.74 -7.36
C ALA A 579 -47.72 -12.98 -8.69
N SER A 580 -46.64 -12.33 -9.13
CA SER A 580 -46.64 -11.50 -10.32
C SER A 580 -45.29 -11.55 -11.02
N ASP A 581 -45.28 -12.05 -12.26
CA ASP A 581 -44.10 -12.03 -13.13
C ASP A 581 -43.61 -10.63 -13.41
N ALA A 582 -44.53 -9.67 -13.55
CA ALA A 582 -44.17 -8.28 -13.80
C ALA A 582 -43.35 -7.69 -12.63
N LEU A 583 -43.69 -8.06 -11.39
CA LEU A 583 -42.94 -7.65 -10.20
C LEU A 583 -41.65 -8.46 -10.04
N ASN A 584 -41.70 -9.78 -10.23
CA ASN A 584 -40.52 -10.65 -10.10
C ASN A 584 -39.43 -10.31 -11.12
N ASN A 585 -39.80 -9.87 -12.33
CA ASN A 585 -38.86 -9.38 -13.35
C ASN A 585 -38.26 -8.00 -13.05
N LYS A 586 -38.83 -7.24 -12.10
CA LYS A 586 -38.30 -5.95 -11.65
C LYS A 586 -37.36 -6.09 -10.46
N ILE A 587 -37.16 -7.27 -9.89
CA ILE A 587 -36.27 -7.49 -8.74
C ILE A 587 -35.08 -8.35 -9.14
N SER A 588 -33.89 -7.94 -8.70
CA SER A 588 -32.66 -8.72 -8.77
C SER A 588 -32.01 -8.82 -7.41
N VAL A 589 -31.38 -9.97 -7.15
CA VAL A 589 -30.51 -10.17 -5.98
C VAL A 589 -29.19 -10.74 -6.47
N ILE A 590 -28.12 -10.03 -6.15
CA ILE A 590 -26.76 -10.39 -6.55
C ILE A 590 -25.82 -10.19 -5.37
N ARG A 591 -24.69 -10.89 -5.39
CA ARG A 591 -23.55 -10.60 -4.52
C ARG A 591 -22.42 -10.00 -5.36
N GLN A 592 -22.14 -8.71 -5.21
CA GLN A 592 -21.15 -8.00 -6.02
C GLN A 592 -20.65 -6.73 -5.33
N ASP A 593 -19.52 -6.17 -5.77
CA ASP A 593 -19.15 -4.79 -5.41
C ASP A 593 -20.10 -3.79 -6.10
N ILE A 594 -20.88 -3.07 -5.31
CA ILE A 594 -21.89 -2.13 -5.81
C ILE A 594 -21.28 -1.00 -6.67
N THR A 595 -19.99 -0.68 -6.51
CA THR A 595 -19.32 0.37 -7.31
C THR A 595 -19.09 -0.05 -8.76
N THR A 596 -19.31 -1.32 -9.10
CA THR A 596 -19.12 -1.88 -10.44
C THR A 596 -20.40 -1.91 -11.28
N LEU A 597 -21.55 -1.54 -10.72
CA LEU A 597 -22.84 -1.70 -11.39
C LEU A 597 -23.15 -0.52 -12.33
N ALA A 598 -23.32 -0.79 -13.63
CA ALA A 598 -23.85 0.19 -14.59
C ALA A 598 -25.38 0.28 -14.48
N VAL A 599 -25.84 1.06 -13.51
CA VAL A 599 -27.26 1.31 -13.22
C VAL A 599 -27.51 2.81 -13.04
N ASP A 600 -28.75 3.27 -13.10
CA ASP A 600 -29.01 4.71 -13.02
C ASP A 600 -28.70 5.30 -11.64
N ALA A 601 -28.93 4.54 -10.57
CA ALA A 601 -28.58 4.96 -9.22
C ALA A 601 -28.09 3.79 -8.35
N ILE A 602 -27.03 4.02 -7.59
CA ILE A 602 -26.65 3.16 -6.46
C ILE A 602 -26.98 3.84 -5.14
N VAL A 603 -27.36 3.06 -4.12
CA VAL A 603 -27.69 3.55 -2.79
C VAL A 603 -26.54 3.24 -1.83
N ASN A 604 -25.92 4.30 -1.35
CA ASN A 604 -24.86 4.28 -0.35
C ASN A 604 -25.44 4.17 1.07
N ALA A 605 -24.85 3.30 1.90
CA ALA A 605 -25.07 3.26 3.35
C ALA A 605 -24.22 4.33 4.06
N ALA A 606 -24.67 5.57 3.98
CA ALA A 606 -23.93 6.73 4.47
C ALA A 606 -24.13 6.97 5.98
N ASN A 607 -23.26 7.82 6.53
CA ASN A 607 -23.44 8.39 7.87
C ASN A 607 -24.04 9.81 7.80
N THR A 608 -24.48 10.36 8.94
CA THR A 608 -25.20 11.66 8.98
C THR A 608 -24.42 12.85 8.41
N SER A 609 -23.08 12.77 8.31
CA SER A 609 -22.27 13.84 7.73
C SER A 609 -22.25 13.84 6.20
N LEU A 610 -22.52 12.69 5.55
CA LEU A 610 -22.31 12.44 4.13
C LEU A 610 -20.86 12.59 3.62
N LEU A 611 -19.88 12.76 4.51
CA LEU A 611 -18.49 13.03 4.13
C LEU A 611 -17.64 11.76 3.97
N GLY A 612 -18.28 10.64 3.62
CA GLY A 612 -17.67 9.32 3.56
C GLY A 612 -17.46 8.67 4.94
N GLY A 613 -17.05 7.41 4.91
CA GLY A 613 -16.89 6.57 6.10
C GLY A 613 -16.17 5.25 5.77
N GLY A 614 -16.25 4.27 6.68
CA GLY A 614 -15.80 2.90 6.42
C GLY A 614 -16.79 2.09 5.56
N GLY A 615 -16.45 0.83 5.26
CA GLY A 615 -17.34 -0.08 4.53
C GLY A 615 -17.67 0.39 3.11
N VAL A 616 -18.94 0.19 2.70
CA VAL A 616 -19.42 0.54 1.35
C VAL A 616 -19.42 2.04 1.08
N ASP A 617 -19.59 2.88 2.11
CA ASP A 617 -19.53 4.35 1.99
C ASP A 617 -18.14 4.80 1.53
N GLY A 618 -17.10 4.26 2.17
CA GLY A 618 -15.72 4.49 1.76
C GLY A 618 -15.40 3.93 0.37
N ALA A 619 -15.95 2.75 0.02
CA ALA A 619 -15.75 2.16 -1.31
C ALA A 619 -16.34 3.05 -2.41
N ILE A 620 -17.58 3.52 -2.23
CA ILE A 620 -18.27 4.43 -3.15
C ILE A 620 -17.51 5.75 -3.28
N HIS A 621 -17.06 6.36 -2.17
CA HIS A 621 -16.28 7.60 -2.21
C HIS A 621 -14.91 7.44 -2.90
N ARG A 622 -14.24 6.29 -2.74
CA ARG A 622 -12.99 6.01 -3.46
C ARG A 622 -13.23 5.82 -4.95
N ALA A 623 -14.27 5.08 -5.33
CA ALA A 623 -14.57 4.76 -6.72
C ALA A 623 -15.16 5.94 -7.50
N ALA A 624 -15.92 6.83 -6.85
CA ALA A 624 -16.48 8.03 -7.47
C ALA A 624 -15.47 9.18 -7.62
N GLY A 625 -14.32 9.11 -6.96
CA GLY A 625 -13.33 10.18 -6.95
C GLY A 625 -13.74 11.38 -6.06
N ARG A 626 -12.87 12.40 -6.03
CA ARG A 626 -13.00 13.54 -5.09
C ARG A 626 -14.27 14.38 -5.34
N GLY A 627 -14.76 14.41 -6.57
CA GLY A 627 -15.96 15.17 -6.95
C GLY A 627 -17.17 14.85 -6.07
N LEU A 628 -17.38 13.58 -5.74
CA LEU A 628 -18.48 13.15 -4.87
C LEU A 628 -18.40 13.77 -3.47
N LEU A 629 -17.21 13.76 -2.87
CA LEU A 629 -17.02 14.34 -1.54
C LEU A 629 -17.25 15.85 -1.54
N ASP A 630 -16.87 16.55 -2.62
CA ASP A 630 -17.05 18.00 -2.70
C ASP A 630 -18.53 18.38 -2.89
N GLU A 631 -19.32 17.59 -3.63
CA GLU A 631 -20.78 17.78 -3.69
C GLU A 631 -21.46 17.42 -2.37
N CYS A 632 -21.06 16.33 -1.71
CA CYS A 632 -21.59 15.96 -0.38
C CYS A 632 -21.44 17.09 0.65
N LYS A 633 -20.33 17.84 0.63
CA LYS A 633 -20.13 19.01 1.52
C LYS A 633 -21.18 20.10 1.33
N THR A 634 -21.78 20.20 0.14
CA THR A 634 -22.83 21.17 -0.16
C THR A 634 -24.20 20.75 0.36
N LEU A 635 -24.37 19.48 0.73
CA LEU A 635 -25.65 18.90 1.12
C LEU A 635 -25.99 19.10 2.59
N ASP A 636 -25.06 19.55 3.45
CA ASP A 636 -25.27 19.78 4.89
C ASP A 636 -25.80 18.54 5.63
N GLY A 637 -25.16 17.38 5.40
CA GLY A 637 -25.48 16.12 6.05
C GLY A 637 -26.82 15.50 5.64
N CYS A 638 -27.26 14.44 6.33
CA CYS A 638 -28.56 13.82 6.15
C CYS A 638 -29.08 13.22 7.46
N GLU A 639 -30.38 13.34 7.72
CA GLU A 639 -31.01 12.78 8.90
C GLU A 639 -31.16 11.25 8.78
N THR A 640 -31.02 10.55 9.91
CA THR A 640 -31.28 9.11 9.98
C THR A 640 -32.70 8.79 9.53
N GLY A 641 -32.85 7.76 8.70
CA GLY A 641 -34.12 7.34 8.10
C GLY A 641 -34.50 8.10 6.83
N SER A 642 -33.56 8.85 6.25
CA SER A 642 -33.74 9.62 5.02
C SER A 642 -32.57 9.40 4.05
N ALA A 643 -32.63 10.04 2.89
CA ALA A 643 -31.58 9.99 1.88
C ALA A 643 -31.42 11.33 1.13
N LYS A 644 -30.24 11.54 0.53
CA LYS A 644 -29.95 12.65 -0.41
C LYS A 644 -29.25 12.13 -1.66
N VAL A 645 -29.32 12.86 -2.77
CA VAL A 645 -28.80 12.44 -4.08
C VAL A 645 -27.68 13.36 -4.55
N THR A 646 -26.70 12.79 -5.24
CA THR A 646 -25.52 13.41 -5.88
C THR A 646 -25.31 12.82 -7.27
N ASP A 647 -24.41 13.41 -8.05
CA ASP A 647 -23.91 12.80 -9.29
C ASP A 647 -23.03 11.57 -9.02
N GLY A 648 -22.94 10.66 -9.99
CA GLY A 648 -22.13 9.44 -9.90
C GLY A 648 -20.62 9.63 -10.10
N TYR A 649 -20.22 10.75 -10.69
CA TYR A 649 -18.82 11.07 -11.00
C TYR A 649 -18.11 9.98 -11.81
N GLU A 650 -17.07 9.36 -11.25
CA GLU A 650 -16.28 8.32 -11.90
C GLU A 650 -16.93 6.92 -11.81
N LEU A 651 -18.07 6.78 -11.11
CA LEU A 651 -18.80 5.51 -11.05
C LEU A 651 -19.49 5.18 -12.38
N PRO A 652 -19.65 3.88 -12.70
CA PRO A 652 -20.51 3.45 -13.80
C PRO A 652 -21.98 3.86 -13.63
N SER A 653 -22.40 4.12 -12.40
CA SER A 653 -23.76 4.57 -12.10
C SER A 653 -23.93 6.07 -12.29
N ASN A 654 -25.09 6.51 -12.82
CA ASN A 654 -25.31 7.94 -13.09
C ASN A 654 -25.44 8.80 -11.83
N LYS A 655 -25.98 8.23 -10.74
CA LYS A 655 -26.29 8.91 -9.48
C LYS A 655 -25.87 8.08 -8.27
N VAL A 656 -25.52 8.74 -7.18
CA VAL A 656 -25.41 8.12 -5.85
C VAL A 656 -26.51 8.67 -4.94
N ILE A 657 -27.26 7.77 -4.30
CA ILE A 657 -28.25 8.14 -3.29
C ILE A 657 -27.69 7.74 -1.92
N HIS A 658 -27.34 8.72 -1.11
CA HIS A 658 -26.79 8.54 0.23
C HIS A 658 -27.91 8.39 1.25
N ALA A 659 -28.13 7.17 1.74
CA ALA A 659 -29.14 6.86 2.75
C ALA A 659 -28.51 6.63 4.12
N VAL A 660 -29.05 7.29 5.16
CA VAL A 660 -28.51 7.19 6.52
C VAL A 660 -29.37 6.25 7.35
N GLY A 661 -28.95 4.99 7.45
CA GLY A 661 -29.65 3.95 8.21
C GLY A 661 -29.58 4.13 9.73
N PRO A 662 -30.45 3.47 10.51
CA PRO A 662 -30.40 3.50 11.98
C PRO A 662 -29.22 2.70 12.54
N ILE A 663 -28.72 3.13 13.69
CA ILE A 663 -27.80 2.34 14.54
C ILE A 663 -28.66 1.44 15.43
N TYR A 664 -28.70 0.14 15.12
CA TYR A 664 -29.73 -0.77 15.62
C TYR A 664 -29.80 -0.85 17.15
N TRP A 665 -28.65 -0.97 17.82
CA TRP A 665 -28.58 -1.08 19.29
C TRP A 665 -28.91 0.24 20.02
N LYS A 666 -28.90 1.38 19.32
CA LYS A 666 -29.20 2.70 19.89
C LYS A 666 -30.68 3.04 19.79
N GLU A 667 -31.29 2.74 18.64
CA GLU A 667 -32.67 3.14 18.32
C GLU A 667 -33.71 2.12 18.81
N GLY A 668 -33.32 0.85 18.95
CA GLY A 668 -34.22 -0.25 19.30
C GLY A 668 -35.04 -0.74 18.10
N ALA A 669 -35.52 -2.00 18.16
CA ALA A 669 -36.02 -2.71 16.98
C ALA A 669 -37.17 -1.99 16.24
N ALA A 670 -38.19 -1.49 16.95
CA ALA A 670 -39.34 -0.85 16.32
C ALA A 670 -39.00 0.47 15.61
N ARG A 671 -38.19 1.33 16.24
CA ARG A 671 -37.76 2.59 15.65
C ARG A 671 -36.75 2.35 14.52
N SER A 672 -35.89 1.35 14.66
CA SER A 672 -34.95 0.96 13.60
C SER A 672 -35.68 0.50 12.35
N ALA A 673 -36.75 -0.29 12.49
CA ALA A 673 -37.57 -0.71 11.33
C ALA A 673 -38.23 0.48 10.62
N GLU A 674 -38.76 1.46 11.37
CA GLU A 674 -39.34 2.69 10.82
C GLU A 674 -38.29 3.51 10.05
N LEU A 675 -37.11 3.72 10.64
CA LEU A 675 -36.02 4.50 10.04
C LEU A 675 -35.46 3.79 8.80
N LEU A 676 -35.19 2.49 8.88
CA LEU A 676 -34.70 1.72 7.74
C LEU A 676 -35.71 1.73 6.58
N SER A 677 -37.01 1.56 6.85
CA SER A 677 -38.07 1.72 5.84
C SER A 677 -38.08 3.14 5.25
N GLY A 678 -37.83 4.16 6.06
CA GLY A 678 -37.63 5.54 5.62
C GLY A 678 -36.50 5.69 4.59
N CYS A 679 -35.34 5.08 4.83
CA CYS A 679 -34.21 5.06 3.90
C CYS A 679 -34.60 4.49 2.53
N TYR A 680 -35.18 3.29 2.49
CA TYR A 680 -35.58 2.65 1.23
C TYR A 680 -36.62 3.48 0.48
N ARG A 681 -37.64 4.00 1.18
CA ARG A 681 -38.68 4.83 0.56
C ARG A 681 -38.12 6.14 0.00
N ALA A 682 -37.31 6.86 0.77
CA ALA A 682 -36.68 8.11 0.33
C ALA A 682 -35.78 7.88 -0.89
N SER A 683 -35.00 6.79 -0.90
CA SER A 683 -34.15 6.45 -2.04
C SER A 683 -34.95 6.12 -3.30
N LEU A 684 -36.03 5.34 -3.20
CA LEU A 684 -36.90 5.04 -4.34
C LEU A 684 -37.59 6.29 -4.90
N ASP A 685 -38.12 7.15 -4.01
CA ASP A 685 -38.74 8.41 -4.41
C ASP A 685 -37.72 9.36 -5.08
N LEU A 686 -36.47 9.43 -4.58
CA LEU A 686 -35.38 10.22 -5.17
C LEU A 686 -34.94 9.70 -6.53
N ALA A 687 -34.80 8.38 -6.70
CA ALA A 687 -34.48 7.78 -7.99
C ALA A 687 -35.54 8.15 -9.04
N VAL A 688 -36.81 7.97 -8.70
CA VAL A 688 -37.93 8.35 -9.57
C VAL A 688 -37.92 9.85 -9.89
N ALA A 689 -37.66 10.71 -8.89
CA ALA A 689 -37.62 12.16 -9.08
C ALA A 689 -36.46 12.62 -9.98
N ASN A 690 -35.37 11.85 -10.03
CA ASN A 690 -34.21 12.12 -10.88
C ASN A 690 -34.23 11.38 -12.23
N GLY A 691 -35.35 10.70 -12.55
CA GLY A 691 -35.51 9.99 -13.82
C GLY A 691 -34.72 8.68 -13.91
N CYS A 692 -34.17 8.18 -12.80
CA CYS A 692 -33.52 6.89 -12.72
C CYS A 692 -34.57 5.77 -12.88
N ARG A 693 -34.33 4.83 -13.79
CA ARG A 693 -35.18 3.66 -14.03
C ARG A 693 -34.64 2.41 -13.37
N SER A 694 -33.37 2.39 -12.97
CA SER A 694 -32.74 1.30 -12.24
C SER A 694 -32.06 1.78 -10.96
N ILE A 695 -32.24 1.04 -9.85
CA ILE A 695 -31.69 1.40 -8.54
C ILE A 695 -31.13 0.16 -7.83
N ALA A 696 -29.87 0.24 -7.37
CA ALA A 696 -29.23 -0.82 -6.60
C ALA A 696 -29.00 -0.41 -5.15
N PHE A 697 -29.38 -1.26 -4.20
CA PHE A 697 -29.22 -1.04 -2.77
C PHE A 697 -28.07 -1.87 -2.21
N ALA A 698 -27.14 -1.21 -1.51
CA ALA A 698 -26.26 -1.91 -0.57
C ALA A 698 -27.08 -2.44 0.63
N ALA A 699 -26.51 -3.37 1.39
CA ALA A 699 -27.12 -3.89 2.63
C ALA A 699 -27.09 -2.81 3.74
N LEU A 700 -28.11 -1.96 3.76
CA LEU A 700 -28.19 -0.81 4.67
C LEU A 700 -28.25 -1.24 6.14
N SER A 701 -27.43 -0.61 6.97
CA SER A 701 -27.30 -0.84 8.42
C SER A 701 -26.82 -2.22 8.89
N THR A 702 -26.58 -3.21 8.03
CA THR A 702 -26.24 -4.59 8.46
C THR A 702 -24.73 -4.85 8.70
N GLY A 703 -23.89 -3.84 8.46
CA GLY A 703 -22.48 -3.81 8.83
C GLY A 703 -22.27 -3.07 10.15
N VAL A 704 -21.50 -1.97 10.13
CA VAL A 704 -21.14 -1.14 11.30
C VAL A 704 -22.33 -0.70 12.15
N TYR A 705 -23.55 -0.59 11.61
CA TYR A 705 -24.74 -0.20 12.39
C TYR A 705 -25.50 -1.37 13.04
N GLY A 706 -25.01 -2.60 12.83
CA GLY A 706 -25.39 -3.81 13.58
C GLY A 706 -26.82 -4.29 13.42
N TYR A 707 -27.53 -3.90 12.34
CA TYR A 707 -28.88 -4.38 12.07
C TYR A 707 -28.84 -5.86 11.68
N PRO A 708 -29.55 -6.77 12.37
CA PRO A 708 -29.58 -8.19 11.98
C PRO A 708 -30.07 -8.37 10.53
N SER A 709 -29.28 -9.02 9.67
CA SER A 709 -29.57 -9.19 8.23
C SER A 709 -30.95 -9.80 7.93
N GLY A 710 -31.38 -10.77 8.76
CA GLY A 710 -32.70 -11.38 8.66
C GLY A 710 -33.86 -10.42 8.93
N GLU A 711 -33.71 -9.47 9.85
CA GLU A 711 -34.72 -8.45 10.14
C GLU A 711 -34.67 -7.30 9.14
N ALA A 712 -33.46 -6.87 8.75
CA ALA A 712 -33.25 -5.80 7.79
C ALA A 712 -33.83 -6.15 6.41
N SER A 713 -33.60 -7.37 5.93
CA SER A 713 -34.15 -7.84 4.64
C SER A 713 -35.67 -7.90 4.62
N LEU A 714 -36.35 -8.22 5.74
CA LEU A 714 -37.81 -8.12 5.83
C LEU A 714 -38.30 -6.69 5.61
N VAL A 715 -37.68 -5.71 6.29
CA VAL A 715 -38.03 -4.29 6.17
C VAL A 715 -37.78 -3.78 4.75
N ALA A 716 -36.64 -4.14 4.16
CA ALA A 716 -36.26 -3.77 2.79
C ALA A 716 -37.27 -4.32 1.77
N LEU A 717 -37.55 -5.63 1.80
CA LEU A 717 -38.45 -6.30 0.87
C LEU A 717 -39.89 -5.81 1.03
N GLU A 718 -40.39 -5.62 2.26
CA GLU A 718 -41.72 -5.08 2.51
C GLU A 718 -41.86 -3.65 1.95
N THR A 719 -40.85 -2.81 2.14
CA THR A 719 -40.86 -1.42 1.68
C THR A 719 -40.83 -1.34 0.16
N VAL A 720 -39.95 -2.12 -0.49
CA VAL A 720 -39.86 -2.18 -1.96
C VAL A 720 -41.14 -2.77 -2.55
N ARG A 721 -41.71 -3.82 -1.96
CA ARG A 721 -42.98 -4.39 -2.41
C ARG A 721 -44.11 -3.37 -2.36
N LYS A 722 -44.29 -2.67 -1.23
CA LYS A 722 -45.30 -1.61 -1.09
C LYS A 722 -45.11 -0.47 -2.10
N PHE A 723 -43.86 -0.13 -2.44
CA PHE A 723 -43.57 0.88 -3.45
C PHE A 723 -43.99 0.42 -4.86
N LEU A 724 -43.77 -0.86 -5.18
CA LEU A 724 -44.09 -1.44 -6.49
C LEU A 724 -45.57 -1.86 -6.64
N ASP A 725 -46.33 -1.98 -5.55
CA ASP A 725 -47.79 -2.20 -5.62
C ASP A 725 -48.54 -0.94 -6.11
N ASP A 726 -47.90 0.23 -6.12
CA ASP A 726 -48.41 1.45 -6.76
C ASP A 726 -47.99 1.48 -8.24
N GLU A 727 -48.90 1.13 -9.16
CA GLU A 727 -48.65 1.03 -10.61
C GLU A 727 -47.98 2.30 -11.18
N ALA A 728 -48.39 3.48 -10.71
CA ALA A 728 -47.85 4.76 -11.19
C ALA A 728 -46.38 4.98 -10.79
N LYS A 729 -45.92 4.30 -9.74
CA LYS A 729 -44.51 4.27 -9.31
C LYS A 729 -43.78 3.08 -9.92
N ALA A 730 -44.41 1.91 -10.01
CA ALA A 730 -43.84 0.70 -10.57
C ALA A 730 -43.42 0.86 -12.05
N ASP A 731 -44.19 1.61 -12.85
CA ASP A 731 -43.88 1.87 -14.26
C ASP A 731 -42.65 2.78 -14.47
N LYS A 732 -42.21 3.46 -13.41
CA LYS A 732 -41.05 4.36 -13.46
C LYS A 732 -39.72 3.66 -13.20
N LEU A 733 -39.75 2.44 -12.66
CA LEU A 733 -38.56 1.63 -12.40
C LEU A 733 -38.60 0.33 -13.21
N ASP A 734 -37.55 0.07 -13.98
CA ASP A 734 -37.31 -1.19 -14.69
C ASP A 734 -36.69 -2.25 -13.78
N ARG A 735 -35.85 -1.84 -12.82
CA ARG A 735 -35.20 -2.77 -11.89
C ARG A 735 -34.87 -2.17 -10.53
N VAL A 736 -35.12 -2.94 -9.47
CA VAL A 736 -34.58 -2.74 -8.12
C VAL A 736 -33.65 -3.91 -7.82
N ILE A 737 -32.40 -3.60 -7.48
CA ILE A 737 -31.35 -4.59 -7.22
C ILE A 737 -30.99 -4.56 -5.75
N PHE A 738 -31.04 -5.72 -5.08
CA PHE A 738 -30.41 -5.90 -3.77
C PHE A 738 -28.99 -6.43 -4.00
N CYS A 739 -28.02 -5.54 -3.90
CA CYS A 739 -26.60 -5.82 -4.11
C CYS A 739 -25.95 -6.11 -2.76
N ASN A 740 -25.81 -7.40 -2.45
CA ASN A 740 -25.19 -7.86 -1.23
C ASN A 740 -23.67 -7.96 -1.41
N PHE A 741 -22.95 -7.88 -0.29
CA PHE A 741 -21.50 -8.06 -0.28
C PHE A 741 -21.11 -9.32 0.47
N LEU A 742 -21.76 -9.58 1.60
CA LEU A 742 -21.55 -10.76 2.44
C LEU A 742 -22.62 -11.83 2.17
N GLN A 743 -22.25 -13.11 2.29
CA GLN A 743 -23.19 -14.23 2.14
C GLN A 743 -24.32 -14.17 3.17
N LYS A 744 -24.05 -13.72 4.40
CA LYS A 744 -25.09 -13.59 5.45
C LYS A 744 -26.26 -12.71 5.04
N ASP A 745 -26.01 -11.69 4.22
CA ASP A 745 -27.04 -10.77 3.73
C ASP A 745 -27.76 -11.39 2.53
N GLU A 746 -27.04 -12.02 1.60
CA GLU A 746 -27.63 -12.78 0.48
C GLU A 746 -28.57 -13.90 0.96
N ASP A 747 -28.12 -14.72 1.92
CA ASP A 747 -28.91 -15.79 2.50
C ASP A 747 -30.19 -15.26 3.16
N ALA A 748 -30.10 -14.11 3.85
CA ALA A 748 -31.25 -13.46 4.45
C ALA A 748 -32.26 -12.98 3.39
N TYR A 749 -31.79 -12.43 2.28
CA TYR A 749 -32.63 -12.08 1.15
C TYR A 749 -33.27 -13.32 0.50
N PHE A 750 -32.50 -14.35 0.14
CA PHE A 750 -33.03 -15.58 -0.45
C PHE A 750 -34.08 -16.26 0.43
N LYS A 751 -33.89 -16.26 1.75
CA LYS A 751 -34.87 -16.77 2.71
C LYS A 751 -36.18 -15.97 2.74
N ASN A 752 -36.09 -14.64 2.63
CA ASN A 752 -37.23 -13.75 2.87
C ASN A 752 -37.98 -13.34 1.60
N ILE A 753 -37.34 -13.36 0.42
CA ILE A 753 -37.94 -12.99 -0.88
C ILE A 753 -39.27 -13.71 -1.14
N PRO A 754 -39.41 -15.04 -0.94
CA PRO A 754 -40.67 -15.74 -1.21
C PRO A 754 -41.87 -15.22 -0.40
N ASN A 755 -41.62 -14.49 0.71
CA ASN A 755 -42.69 -13.88 1.52
C ASN A 755 -43.29 -12.61 0.88
N PHE A 756 -42.55 -11.94 -0.02
CA PHE A 756 -42.95 -10.67 -0.63
C PHE A 756 -43.09 -10.74 -2.15
N PHE A 757 -42.30 -11.60 -2.80
CA PHE A 757 -42.25 -11.81 -4.25
C PHE A 757 -42.35 -13.31 -4.54
N PRO A 758 -43.50 -13.97 -4.30
CA PRO A 758 -43.63 -15.40 -4.48
C PRO A 758 -43.51 -15.82 -5.96
N PRO A 759 -43.03 -17.06 -6.24
CA PRO A 759 -42.95 -17.58 -7.60
C PRO A 759 -44.34 -17.81 -8.20
N ILE A 760 -44.45 -17.73 -9.54
CA ILE A 760 -45.70 -18.09 -10.21
C ILE A 760 -45.78 -19.60 -10.47
N ALA A 761 -47.00 -20.11 -10.67
CA ALA A 761 -47.26 -21.55 -10.80
C ALA A 761 -46.53 -22.25 -11.98
N SER A 762 -46.07 -21.52 -13.00
CA SER A 762 -45.24 -22.09 -14.08
C SER A 762 -43.77 -22.25 -13.70
N ASP A 763 -43.25 -21.44 -12.77
CA ASP A 763 -41.87 -21.54 -12.30
C ASP A 763 -41.70 -22.71 -11.32
N SER A 764 -42.79 -23.18 -10.71
CA SER A 764 -42.82 -24.32 -9.78
C SER A 764 -43.07 -25.68 -10.46
N LYS A 765 -43.39 -25.72 -11.76
CA LYS A 765 -43.68 -26.97 -12.50
C LYS A 765 -42.43 -27.45 -13.25
N THR A 766 -42.12 -28.74 -13.08
CA THR A 766 -41.06 -29.45 -13.80
C THR A 766 -41.25 -29.32 -15.32
N GLN A 767 -40.43 -28.52 -15.98
CA GLN A 767 -40.23 -28.61 -17.43
C GLN A 767 -39.16 -29.67 -17.71
N GLU A 768 -39.58 -30.93 -17.76
CA GLU A 768 -39.05 -31.81 -18.81
C GLU A 768 -39.67 -31.29 -20.11
N GLU A 769 -38.85 -31.04 -21.14
CA GLU A 769 -39.23 -30.57 -22.48
C GLU A 769 -39.48 -29.05 -22.68
N GLN A 770 -38.41 -28.25 -22.66
CA GLN A 770 -38.15 -27.27 -23.72
C GLN A 770 -36.66 -26.91 -23.78
N SER A 771 -36.12 -26.91 -24.99
CA SER A 771 -34.70 -26.93 -25.34
C SER A 771 -33.98 -25.61 -25.10
N THR A 772 -33.28 -25.50 -23.98
CA THR A 772 -32.04 -24.72 -23.81
C THR A 772 -31.25 -25.47 -22.73
N GLU A 773 -30.03 -25.87 -23.04
CA GLU A 773 -29.16 -26.66 -22.14
C GLU A 773 -29.05 -25.97 -20.75
N PRO A 774 -29.13 -26.70 -19.62
CA PRO A 774 -28.94 -26.12 -18.27
C PRO A 774 -27.61 -25.37 -18.11
N SER A 775 -26.60 -25.76 -18.90
CA SER A 775 -25.31 -25.09 -19.05
C SER A 775 -25.41 -23.66 -19.58
N GLU A 776 -26.37 -23.38 -20.48
CA GLU A 776 -26.50 -22.11 -21.20
C GLU A 776 -27.26 -21.07 -20.36
N LEU A 777 -28.19 -21.53 -19.51
CA LEU A 777 -28.87 -20.71 -18.51
C LEU A 777 -27.99 -20.44 -17.27
N ALA A 778 -27.15 -21.39 -16.89
CA ALA A 778 -26.19 -21.22 -15.79
C ALA A 778 -25.03 -20.26 -16.15
N SER A 779 -24.63 -20.19 -17.41
CA SER A 779 -23.63 -19.22 -17.90
C SER A 779 -24.10 -17.76 -17.92
N GLN A 780 -25.38 -17.50 -17.60
CA GLN A 780 -25.94 -16.14 -17.51
C GLN A 780 -25.86 -15.55 -16.09
N LEU A 781 -25.37 -16.31 -15.11
CA LEU A 781 -25.18 -15.80 -13.76
C LEU A 781 -23.82 -15.12 -13.65
N PRO A 782 -23.73 -13.92 -13.06
CA PRO A 782 -22.45 -13.31 -12.74
C PRO A 782 -21.71 -14.18 -11.72
N ASP A 783 -20.39 -14.28 -11.88
CA ASP A 783 -19.54 -14.99 -10.93
C ASP A 783 -19.61 -14.29 -9.57
N ALA A 784 -19.99 -15.05 -8.54
CA ALA A 784 -19.97 -14.54 -7.19
C ALA A 784 -18.51 -14.25 -6.77
N PRO A 785 -18.24 -13.19 -5.99
CA PRO A 785 -16.92 -12.92 -5.46
C PRO A 785 -16.30 -14.15 -4.81
N THR A 786 -15.08 -14.50 -5.20
CA THR A 786 -14.38 -15.73 -4.78
C THR A 786 -13.92 -15.73 -3.32
N ALA A 787 -14.13 -14.63 -2.58
CA ALA A 787 -13.84 -14.51 -1.16
C ALA A 787 -14.87 -13.59 -0.47
N GLU A 788 -15.35 -14.00 0.71
CA GLU A 788 -16.13 -13.11 1.58
C GLU A 788 -15.19 -12.14 2.31
N PRO A 789 -15.46 -10.83 2.27
CA PRO A 789 -14.74 -9.84 3.07
C PRO A 789 -15.08 -9.96 4.56
N GLN A 790 -14.08 -9.73 5.42
CA GLN A 790 -14.24 -9.84 6.88
C GLN A 790 -14.93 -8.59 7.45
N ASP A 791 -16.09 -8.76 8.09
CA ASP A 791 -16.63 -7.77 9.05
C ASP A 791 -15.68 -7.72 10.26
N THR A 792 -14.92 -6.65 10.40
CA THR A 792 -14.19 -6.35 11.64
C THR A 792 -15.15 -5.68 12.61
N GLU A 793 -15.95 -6.46 13.36
CA GLU A 793 -16.54 -6.06 14.66
C GLU A 793 -17.42 -7.20 15.25
N ASP A 794 -16.80 -8.14 15.97
CA ASP A 794 -17.51 -9.02 16.91
C ASP A 794 -17.85 -8.22 18.19
N VAL A 795 -18.95 -7.45 18.16
CA VAL A 795 -19.50 -6.85 19.39
C VAL A 795 -20.23 -7.93 20.17
N GLN A 796 -19.54 -8.52 21.15
CA GLN A 796 -20.16 -9.36 22.17
C GLN A 796 -21.28 -8.60 22.89
N GLN A 797 -22.50 -9.15 22.84
CA GLN A 797 -23.64 -8.70 23.65
C GLN A 797 -23.27 -8.68 25.15
N PRO A 798 -23.37 -7.53 25.85
CA PRO A 798 -23.19 -7.52 27.30
C PRO A 798 -24.44 -8.07 27.98
N SER A 799 -24.28 -9.23 28.61
CA SER A 799 -25.27 -9.78 29.54
C SER A 799 -25.58 -8.81 30.69
N SER A 800 -26.86 -8.73 31.03
CA SER A 800 -27.45 -7.90 32.07
C SER A 800 -26.76 -7.98 33.44
N LYS A 801 -26.11 -6.90 33.89
CA LYS A 801 -25.89 -6.62 35.33
C LYS A 801 -26.08 -5.14 35.67
N LYS A 802 -27.18 -4.90 36.37
CA LYS A 802 -27.58 -3.75 37.22
C LYS A 802 -26.68 -2.50 37.23
N GLN A 803 -27.24 -1.47 36.61
CA GLN A 803 -27.00 -0.05 36.82
C GLN A 803 -27.07 0.34 38.31
N LYS A 804 -26.10 1.12 38.80
CA LYS A 804 -26.23 1.96 39.99
C LYS A 804 -25.99 3.41 39.55
N THR A 805 -26.91 4.26 39.96
CA THR A 805 -27.12 5.65 39.59
C THR A 805 -26.09 6.62 40.17
N SER A 806 -26.11 7.81 39.57
CA SER A 806 -25.38 9.07 39.81
C SER A 806 -25.05 9.46 41.24
N ASP A 807 -24.03 10.31 41.42
CA ASP A 807 -24.23 11.71 41.82
C ASP A 807 -22.94 12.55 41.70
N THR A 808 -23.17 13.86 41.70
CA THR A 808 -22.36 14.98 41.20
C THR A 808 -21.40 15.60 42.22
N ASP A 809 -20.54 16.47 41.67
CA ASP A 809 -19.98 17.72 42.23
C ASP A 809 -18.73 17.74 43.15
N ASP A 810 -17.94 18.76 42.79
CA ASP A 810 -17.09 19.66 43.56
C ASP A 810 -15.59 19.39 43.81
N ASP A 811 -14.83 20.41 43.37
CA ASP A 811 -13.46 20.79 43.67
C ASP A 811 -13.06 20.57 45.15
N PHE A 812 -11.79 20.26 45.40
CA PHE A 812 -10.97 21.01 46.38
C PHE A 812 -9.48 20.63 46.29
N VAL A 813 -8.67 21.67 46.14
CA VAL A 813 -7.22 21.70 46.41
C VAL A 813 -7.00 21.69 47.92
N VAL A 814 -6.13 20.82 48.44
CA VAL A 814 -5.47 21.02 49.74
C VAL A 814 -3.99 20.67 49.64
N VAL A 815 -3.19 21.69 49.94
CA VAL A 815 -1.77 21.67 50.25
C VAL A 815 -1.59 21.15 51.68
N GLU A 816 -0.70 20.19 51.91
CA GLU A 816 -0.04 20.05 53.21
C GLU A 816 1.47 19.86 53.06
N LYS A 817 2.17 20.61 53.90
CA LYS A 817 3.62 20.77 54.01
C LYS A 817 4.14 19.91 55.15
N GLU A 818 5.39 19.48 54.96
CA GLU A 818 6.43 19.22 55.97
C GLU A 818 6.30 18.01 56.91
N HIS A 819 7.28 17.09 56.83
CA HIS A 819 8.44 17.19 57.73
C HIS A 819 9.63 16.34 57.28
N VAL A 820 10.78 16.84 57.72
CA VAL A 820 12.16 16.51 57.39
C VAL A 820 12.66 15.33 58.21
N HIS A 821 13.45 14.44 57.60
CA HIS A 821 14.58 13.85 58.30
C HIS A 821 15.78 13.65 57.35
N ASP A 822 16.85 14.35 57.68
CA ASP A 822 18.23 14.14 57.23
C ASP A 822 18.64 12.66 57.36
N ASP A 823 19.29 12.11 56.33
CA ASP A 823 20.61 11.52 56.57
C ASP A 823 21.54 11.69 55.37
N LYS A 824 22.76 12.10 55.68
CA LYS A 824 23.87 12.36 54.77
C LYS A 824 24.75 11.12 54.72
N SER A 825 24.99 10.58 53.53
CA SER A 825 26.34 10.11 53.21
C SER A 825 26.62 10.24 51.72
N LYS A 826 27.81 10.76 51.44
CA LYS A 826 28.35 11.18 50.15
C LYS A 826 29.06 10.00 49.45
N PRO A 827 29.48 10.16 48.18
CA PRO A 827 29.63 9.10 47.18
C PRO A 827 31.05 8.55 47.09
N GLU A 828 31.22 7.43 46.39
CA GLU A 828 32.47 7.10 45.70
C GLU A 828 32.22 6.08 44.54
N LEU A 829 32.80 6.44 43.38
CA LEU A 829 33.09 5.69 42.15
C LEU A 829 31.95 5.34 41.16
#